data_AF-A0A7W3ZYI8-F1
#
_entry.id   AF-A0A7W3ZYI8-F1
#
_cell.length_a   1.000
_cell.length_b   1.000
_cell.length_c   1.000
_cell.angle_alpha   90.00
_cell.angle_beta   90.00
_cell.angle_gamma   90.00
#
_symmetry.space_group_name_H-M   'P 1'
#
loop_
_entity.id
_entity.type
_entity.pdbx_description
1 polymer ?
#
loop_
_entity_poly.entity_id
_entity_poly.type
_entity_poly.pdbx_seq_one_letter_code
_entity_poly.pdbx_strand_id
1 'polypeptide(L)'
;MQKSLLFSALSLCLLSACGGGSGGNSAPVFTQASPKLTVNEDTSASLLLSATDADHDPLSYSLDNAPKHGTATINAQTGEVNYQGQENFHGSDSFSILVQDASHKVALNVEVTVAPVNDLPVFVQSTILVSGADVKQGQITVTDIDGDALTFALVTAPVNGQLTLNPQTGEVSYQLDSLINVDDSFVVSVSDGVASVEQQLGLSTSLNSNIDRAYYYYASELSHLKQAQTLLKTVSDDISSSRIMAKLAKGYANAGLLKQAQDLSSKANITQATSHAIALVDLADEYQLQAQVEQANRFRLQAKSEYNQYLAEKGLRYFNPDDLNFYLALESSYRKAGQVQEALGVFEIIDLLFSAVLTQEYNRAALLAYFALRDSAETQIKRWNSITTEDERTLAKTYIDKMHKYANRIGHSTVKNNRNGNLDKPYHSIRQVALSEAIRLYTQINERELAKQATADFLALHGVVNYDPSYPRSADPFAEVTNLEYPGGVWSNVAKIITLYPEMDASIIANAIPDTSPSAWMKLAILQDAEDARLAARVQLEVDGAKALALVKASRDDKDLRNYFTNLIRYGGSTPGFVDFRLASGDYVGAQLGLDEAELLLQHPEYIEQNVSIMTFVMGSTGCLALLEQYQTLLAKDSDNKASYLEKSRGLAKMCVGLAQTYYAEGVDGTDVEINDAINANSDIIEYLYPLGMTEEIATILLTAEHNLAKIDPLESEYFTAVSGIAHASYQGGDHQSAIGFYQRAIASIVEIEKTLSDSQKGLVVTYFMEDVRFSANYQTFMRALYEDAGKHPQYATLLAQAKSTLLQLMEPTVADIKQAAEQTRIKRLPLFAAYLANHQFYQQALALGEDSALGAGEKAAIITGTAIALSLQDDFKSSPLASVDTDGDGKPNFFAAYASAEDIEASGLVLDEDSDNDGVDDSRDAYPLDSNKH
;
A
#
# COMPACT_ATOMS: atom_id res chain seq x y z
N MET A 1 62.71 55.34 -40.74
CA MET A 1 63.78 55.02 -41.70
C MET A 1 63.23 55.27 -43.10
N GLN A 2 63.90 56.12 -43.89
CA GLN A 2 63.82 56.30 -45.36
C GLN A 2 62.46 56.72 -45.98
N LYS A 3 62.36 57.97 -46.47
CA LYS A 3 62.64 58.45 -47.85
C LYS A 3 61.46 58.10 -48.80
N SER A 4 60.99 58.92 -49.75
CA SER A 4 61.33 60.25 -50.27
C SER A 4 60.60 60.43 -51.61
N LEU A 5 60.49 61.68 -52.08
CA LEU A 5 60.55 62.12 -53.50
C LEU A 5 59.30 61.81 -54.37
N LEU A 6 58.56 62.84 -54.83
CA LEU A 6 58.72 63.58 -56.11
C LEU A 6 58.27 62.72 -57.33
N PHE A 7 57.62 63.16 -58.41
CA PHE A 7 57.36 64.47 -59.03
C PHE A 7 56.39 64.25 -60.23
N SER A 8 55.70 65.33 -60.66
CA SER A 8 55.40 65.69 -62.07
C SER A 8 54.48 64.80 -62.92
N ALA A 9 53.71 65.26 -63.91
CA ALA A 9 53.34 66.57 -64.46
C ALA A 9 52.19 66.29 -65.47
N LEU A 10 51.28 67.22 -65.71
CA LEU A 10 50.96 67.91 -66.99
C LEU A 10 49.41 67.81 -67.11
N SER A 11 48.61 68.75 -67.60
CA SER A 11 48.79 69.77 -68.63
C SER A 11 47.64 70.79 -68.52
N LEU A 12 47.96 72.01 -68.97
CA LEU A 12 47.09 73.14 -69.33
C LEU A 12 45.76 72.76 -70.00
N CYS A 13 44.72 73.57 -69.72
CA CYS A 13 44.12 74.42 -70.76
C CYS A 13 43.40 75.65 -70.15
N LEU A 14 43.75 76.82 -70.69
CA LEU A 14 43.07 78.11 -70.50
C LEU A 14 41.68 78.07 -71.15
N LEU A 15 40.69 78.78 -70.57
CA LEU A 15 39.83 79.77 -71.24
C LEU A 15 38.70 80.21 -70.30
N SER A 16 38.85 81.39 -69.70
CA SER A 16 37.74 82.18 -69.18
C SER A 16 37.03 82.83 -70.37
N ALA A 17 35.97 82.19 -70.86
CA ALA A 17 35.05 82.77 -71.81
C ALA A 17 33.86 83.36 -71.05
N CYS A 18 33.81 84.68 -71.00
CA CYS A 18 32.62 85.45 -70.68
C CYS A 18 31.64 85.27 -71.84
N GLY A 19 30.51 84.60 -71.59
CA GLY A 19 29.45 84.36 -72.56
C GLY A 19 28.12 84.29 -71.83
N GLY A 20 27.37 85.38 -71.88
CA GLY A 20 25.98 85.40 -71.44
C GLY A 20 25.09 84.59 -72.38
N GLY A 21 24.07 83.95 -71.83
CA GLY A 21 23.05 83.27 -72.62
C GLY A 21 22.15 82.37 -71.78
N SER A 22 20.91 82.82 -71.61
CA SER A 22 19.72 82.16 -71.04
C SER A 22 19.81 81.66 -69.59
N GLY A 23 19.10 82.37 -68.71
CA GLY A 23 18.85 81.98 -67.32
C GLY A 23 18.06 80.68 -67.24
N GLY A 24 18.79 79.57 -67.09
CA GLY A 24 18.30 78.36 -66.44
C GLY A 24 18.87 78.34 -65.03
N ASN A 25 18.01 78.05 -64.06
CA ASN A 25 18.41 77.84 -62.66
C ASN A 25 19.52 76.78 -62.56
N SER A 26 20.51 76.97 -61.69
CA SER A 26 21.51 75.94 -61.35
C SER A 26 20.87 74.87 -60.44
N ALA A 27 21.52 73.72 -60.26
CA ALA A 27 21.08 72.72 -59.29
C ALA A 27 21.86 72.90 -57.97
N PRO A 28 21.24 72.65 -56.81
CA PRO A 28 21.93 72.77 -55.53
C PRO A 28 23.05 71.73 -55.41
N VAL A 29 24.16 72.14 -54.81
CA VAL A 29 25.33 71.27 -54.60
C VAL A 29 25.58 71.12 -53.12
N PHE A 30 25.58 69.89 -52.62
CA PHE A 30 26.01 69.61 -51.25
C PHE A 30 27.50 69.96 -51.08
N THR A 31 27.81 70.63 -49.97
CA THR A 31 29.19 70.96 -49.58
C THR A 31 29.96 69.72 -49.12
N GLN A 32 29.26 68.68 -48.65
CA GLN A 32 29.82 67.38 -48.29
C GLN A 32 29.73 66.40 -49.47
N ALA A 33 30.87 65.83 -49.89
CA ALA A 33 30.91 64.85 -50.97
C ALA A 33 30.48 63.43 -50.54
N SER A 34 30.72 63.05 -49.27
CA SER A 34 30.37 61.73 -48.70
C SER A 34 30.29 61.81 -47.16
N PRO A 35 29.19 62.34 -46.60
CA PRO A 35 29.02 62.47 -45.17
C PRO A 35 28.93 61.11 -44.47
N LYS A 36 29.58 60.99 -43.32
CA LYS A 36 29.56 59.80 -42.46
C LYS A 36 29.09 60.17 -41.06
N LEU A 37 28.20 59.36 -40.49
CA LEU A 37 27.74 59.49 -39.13
C LEU A 37 28.16 58.25 -38.34
N THR A 38 28.79 58.45 -37.20
CA THR A 38 29.07 57.36 -36.25
C THR A 38 28.29 57.62 -34.99
N VAL A 39 27.61 56.59 -34.51
CA VAL A 39 26.78 56.60 -33.31
C VAL A 39 26.99 55.28 -32.59
N ASN A 40 26.88 55.27 -31.27
CA ASN A 40 26.83 54.01 -30.54
C ASN A 40 25.40 53.47 -30.61
N GLU A 41 25.22 52.15 -30.58
CA GLU A 41 23.86 51.61 -30.45
C GLU A 41 23.14 52.14 -29.20
N ASP A 42 21.81 52.10 -29.24
CA ASP A 42 20.89 52.66 -28.23
C ASP A 42 21.05 54.14 -27.90
N THR A 43 21.81 54.86 -28.73
CA THR A 43 21.97 56.32 -28.65
C THR A 43 21.54 57.00 -29.95
N SER A 44 21.43 58.32 -29.90
CA SER A 44 21.15 59.14 -31.09
C SER A 44 22.34 60.05 -31.41
N ALA A 45 22.48 60.37 -32.69
CA ALA A 45 23.50 61.30 -33.16
C ALA A 45 22.92 62.27 -34.19
N SER A 46 23.49 63.46 -34.24
CA SER A 46 23.08 64.51 -35.15
C SER A 46 24.19 64.88 -36.12
N LEU A 47 23.81 65.23 -37.35
CA LEU A 47 24.72 65.67 -38.41
C LEU A 47 24.14 66.88 -39.13
N LEU A 48 24.92 67.95 -39.27
CA LEU A 48 24.52 69.11 -40.07
C LEU A 48 24.99 68.95 -41.52
N LEU A 49 24.03 68.87 -42.44
CA LEU A 49 24.30 68.91 -43.89
C LEU A 49 24.13 70.32 -44.41
N SER A 50 24.91 70.69 -45.43
CA SER A 50 24.80 72.01 -46.04
C SER A 50 24.98 71.91 -47.54
N ALA A 51 24.10 72.58 -48.28
CA ALA A 51 24.16 72.74 -49.72
C ALA A 51 24.17 74.22 -50.08
N THR A 52 24.75 74.51 -51.23
CA THR A 52 24.80 75.86 -51.81
C THR A 52 24.23 75.81 -53.21
N ASP A 53 23.49 76.84 -53.57
CA ASP A 53 23.06 77.07 -54.94
C ASP A 53 23.80 78.28 -55.54
N ALA A 54 24.23 78.16 -56.80
CA ALA A 54 25.05 79.17 -57.46
C ALA A 54 24.26 80.46 -57.79
N ASP A 55 22.94 80.36 -57.89
CA ASP A 55 22.00 81.48 -58.11
C ASP A 55 21.45 82.03 -56.79
N HIS A 56 21.84 81.44 -55.65
CA HIS A 56 21.40 81.77 -54.28
C HIS A 56 19.91 81.52 -54.02
N ASP A 57 19.32 80.53 -54.70
CA ASP A 57 17.94 80.13 -54.49
C ASP A 57 17.70 79.52 -53.08
N PRO A 58 16.51 79.69 -52.48
CA PRO A 58 16.16 79.06 -51.21
C PRO A 58 16.15 77.53 -51.32
N LEU A 59 16.82 76.85 -50.37
CA LEU A 59 16.92 75.40 -50.34
C LEU A 59 16.04 74.80 -49.26
N SER A 60 15.38 73.68 -49.59
CA SER A 60 14.68 72.84 -48.61
C SER A 60 15.27 71.45 -48.61
N TYR A 61 15.44 70.89 -47.41
CA TYR A 61 15.89 69.52 -47.21
C TYR A 61 14.72 68.59 -46.88
N SER A 62 14.79 67.35 -47.34
CA SER A 62 13.86 66.28 -46.96
C SER A 62 14.56 64.92 -47.00
N LEU A 63 14.02 63.94 -46.28
CA LEU A 63 14.46 62.56 -46.40
C LEU A 63 13.94 61.97 -47.72
N ASP A 64 14.83 61.39 -48.52
CA ASP A 64 14.51 60.74 -49.80
C ASP A 64 14.22 59.25 -49.60
N ASN A 65 15.09 58.56 -48.85
CA ASN A 65 14.86 57.20 -48.37
C ASN A 65 15.22 57.10 -46.89
N ALA A 66 14.41 56.36 -46.14
CA ALA A 66 14.64 56.11 -44.72
C ALA A 66 15.76 55.07 -44.49
N PRO A 67 16.45 55.14 -43.34
CA PRO A 67 17.34 54.07 -42.90
C PRO A 67 16.57 52.75 -42.74
N LYS A 68 17.28 51.63 -42.88
CA LYS A 68 16.67 50.29 -42.71
C LYS A 68 16.69 49.82 -41.25
N HIS A 69 17.64 50.31 -40.45
CA HIS A 69 17.91 49.84 -39.10
C HIS A 69 17.92 51.00 -38.10
N GLY A 70 17.05 51.99 -38.33
CA GLY A 70 16.90 53.15 -37.47
C GLY A 70 15.83 54.10 -38.00
N THR A 71 15.80 55.29 -37.43
CA THR A 71 14.97 56.41 -37.90
C THR A 71 15.84 57.64 -38.12
N ALA A 72 15.59 58.36 -39.21
CA ALA A 72 16.24 59.63 -39.49
C ALA A 72 15.18 60.73 -39.65
N THR A 73 15.42 61.87 -39.03
CA THR A 73 14.62 63.09 -39.25
C THR A 73 15.55 64.20 -39.69
N ILE A 74 15.07 65.11 -40.55
CA ILE A 74 15.86 66.25 -41.02
C ILE A 74 15.06 67.55 -40.87
N ASN A 75 15.72 68.58 -40.36
CA ASN A 75 15.18 69.93 -40.35
C ASN A 75 15.26 70.54 -41.76
N ALA A 76 14.11 70.84 -42.34
CA ALA A 76 13.99 71.29 -43.72
C ALA A 76 14.68 72.64 -44.01
N GLN A 77 14.94 73.46 -42.99
CA GLN A 77 15.56 74.79 -43.13
C GLN A 77 17.05 74.79 -42.78
N THR A 78 17.46 74.03 -41.77
CA THR A 78 18.86 74.02 -41.30
C THR A 78 19.71 72.91 -41.91
N GLY A 79 19.09 71.84 -42.41
CA GLY A 79 19.80 70.65 -42.88
C GLY A 79 20.32 69.76 -41.74
N GLU A 80 19.91 70.01 -40.49
CA GLU A 80 20.27 69.18 -39.34
C GLU A 80 19.50 67.86 -39.37
N VAL A 81 20.24 66.76 -39.44
CA VAL A 81 19.73 65.39 -39.39
C VAL A 81 19.88 64.85 -37.97
N ASN A 82 18.85 64.22 -37.44
CA ASN A 82 18.93 63.39 -36.24
C ASN A 82 18.68 61.93 -36.64
N TYR A 83 19.63 61.05 -36.33
CA TYR A 83 19.53 59.62 -36.52
C TYR A 83 19.44 58.93 -35.15
N GLN A 84 18.52 57.98 -35.02
CA GLN A 84 18.40 57.06 -33.90
C GLN A 84 18.40 55.64 -34.45
N GLY A 85 19.36 54.82 -34.02
CA GLY A 85 19.42 53.40 -34.39
C GLY A 85 18.21 52.64 -33.84
N GLN A 86 17.90 51.50 -34.46
CA GLN A 86 17.04 50.50 -33.83
C GLN A 86 17.73 49.95 -32.58
N GLU A 87 16.94 49.59 -31.56
CA GLU A 87 17.44 48.99 -30.32
C GLU A 87 18.28 47.74 -30.62
N ASN A 88 19.46 47.65 -30.00
CA ASN A 88 20.44 46.56 -30.11
C ASN A 88 20.95 46.30 -31.56
N PHE A 89 20.84 47.29 -32.45
CA PHE A 89 21.41 47.20 -33.79
C PHE A 89 22.79 47.83 -33.86
N HIS A 90 23.80 47.01 -34.09
CA HIS A 90 25.13 47.46 -34.52
C HIS A 90 25.39 47.13 -36.00
N GLY A 91 26.19 47.94 -36.69
CA GLY A 91 26.61 47.69 -38.07
C GLY A 91 26.42 48.89 -38.99
N SER A 92 26.26 48.62 -40.29
CA SER A 92 26.11 49.66 -41.30
C SER A 92 24.65 49.91 -41.63
N ASP A 93 24.26 51.18 -41.61
CA ASP A 93 22.97 51.66 -42.08
C ASP A 93 23.18 52.83 -43.04
N SER A 94 22.17 53.21 -43.80
CA SER A 94 22.28 54.31 -44.75
C SER A 94 20.93 54.90 -45.10
N PHE A 95 20.90 56.21 -45.30
CA PHE A 95 19.72 56.93 -45.75
C PHE A 95 20.13 58.02 -46.75
N SER A 96 19.22 58.41 -47.63
CA SER A 96 19.46 59.49 -48.60
C SER A 96 18.69 60.75 -48.22
N ILE A 97 19.36 61.89 -48.31
CA ILE A 97 18.77 63.22 -48.12
C ILE A 97 18.62 63.89 -49.48
N LEU A 98 17.45 64.47 -49.73
CA LEU A 98 17.17 65.32 -50.87
C LEU A 98 17.35 66.78 -50.47
N VAL A 99 18.10 67.54 -51.26
CA VAL A 99 18.02 69.01 -51.25
C VAL A 99 17.40 69.46 -52.57
N GLN A 100 16.48 70.41 -52.49
CA GLN A 100 15.78 70.93 -53.66
C GLN A 100 15.67 72.44 -53.63
N ASP A 101 15.74 73.03 -54.82
CA ASP A 101 15.29 74.39 -55.10
C ASP A 101 13.93 74.33 -55.83
N ALA A 102 13.53 75.40 -56.52
CA ALA A 102 12.26 75.47 -57.25
C ALA A 102 12.17 74.55 -58.49
N SER A 103 13.30 74.09 -59.06
CA SER A 103 13.39 73.40 -60.36
C SER A 103 14.20 72.10 -60.36
N HIS A 104 15.07 71.87 -59.36
CA HIS A 104 16.04 70.78 -59.30
C HIS A 104 16.04 70.08 -57.94
N LYS A 105 16.41 68.79 -57.96
CA LYS A 105 16.50 67.91 -56.81
C LYS A 105 17.82 67.15 -56.87
N VAL A 106 18.60 67.20 -55.81
CA VAL A 106 19.87 66.47 -55.69
C VAL A 106 19.84 65.62 -54.42
N ALA A 107 20.17 64.35 -54.56
CA ALA A 107 20.23 63.41 -53.45
C ALA A 107 21.67 63.19 -52.98
N LEU A 108 21.87 63.04 -51.68
CA LEU A 108 23.13 62.68 -51.04
C LEU A 108 22.91 61.49 -50.13
N ASN A 109 23.71 60.45 -50.30
CA ASN A 109 23.70 59.30 -49.40
C ASN A 109 24.52 59.62 -48.14
N VAL A 110 23.95 59.35 -46.97
CA VAL A 110 24.63 59.39 -45.68
C VAL A 110 24.89 57.96 -45.24
N GLU A 111 26.17 57.63 -45.05
CA GLU A 111 26.57 56.35 -44.46
C GLU A 111 26.55 56.48 -42.93
N VAL A 112 25.85 55.58 -42.25
CA VAL A 112 25.84 55.47 -40.80
C VAL A 112 26.59 54.22 -40.38
N THR A 113 27.52 54.38 -39.45
CA THR A 113 28.16 53.27 -38.74
C THR A 113 27.69 53.28 -37.30
N VAL A 114 26.90 52.28 -36.92
CA VAL A 114 26.48 52.08 -35.53
C VAL A 114 27.49 51.16 -34.85
N ALA A 115 28.18 51.69 -33.83
CA ALA A 115 29.20 50.97 -33.08
C ALA A 115 28.56 50.12 -31.97
N PRO A 116 29.00 48.86 -31.79
CA PRO A 116 28.49 48.00 -30.73
C PRO A 116 28.87 48.53 -29.34
N VAL A 117 27.99 48.32 -28.36
CA VAL A 117 28.15 48.62 -26.93
C VAL A 117 27.66 47.39 -26.16
N ASN A 118 28.53 46.83 -25.32
CA ASN A 118 28.22 45.63 -24.55
C ASN A 118 26.98 45.79 -23.66
N ASP A 119 26.02 44.90 -23.84
CA ASP A 119 24.87 44.71 -22.96
C ASP A 119 25.24 43.82 -21.77
N LEU A 120 24.75 44.15 -20.57
CA LEU A 120 25.02 43.30 -19.41
C LEU A 120 24.15 42.03 -19.44
N PRO A 121 24.66 40.89 -18.92
CA PRO A 121 23.85 39.71 -18.74
C PRO A 121 22.65 39.98 -17.81
N VAL A 122 21.48 39.42 -18.13
CA VAL A 122 20.23 39.59 -17.38
C VAL A 122 19.73 38.25 -16.87
N PHE A 123 19.54 38.12 -15.56
CA PHE A 123 18.92 36.94 -14.97
C PHE A 123 17.43 36.88 -15.28
N VAL A 124 16.95 35.71 -15.69
CA VAL A 124 15.52 35.48 -16.02
C VAL A 124 14.69 35.18 -14.77
N GLN A 125 15.34 34.80 -13.66
CA GLN A 125 14.69 34.31 -12.45
C GLN A 125 15.38 34.83 -11.18
N SER A 126 14.60 35.01 -10.10
CA SER A 126 15.11 35.34 -8.76
C SER A 126 15.22 34.13 -7.83
N THR A 127 14.60 33.02 -8.20
CA THR A 127 14.61 31.75 -7.47
C THR A 127 14.86 30.62 -8.45
N ILE A 128 15.69 29.67 -8.04
CA ILE A 128 15.95 28.43 -8.79
C ILE A 128 15.17 27.31 -8.13
N LEU A 129 14.40 26.58 -8.95
CA LEU A 129 13.82 25.32 -8.53
C LEU A 129 14.86 24.22 -8.69
N VAL A 130 15.10 23.47 -7.61
CA VAL A 130 16.00 22.32 -7.59
C VAL A 130 15.21 21.03 -7.44
N SER A 131 15.59 19.99 -8.18
CA SER A 131 14.91 18.69 -8.22
C SER A 131 15.87 17.55 -7.92
N GLY A 132 15.38 16.50 -7.26
CA GLY A 132 16.12 15.32 -6.83
C GLY A 132 16.01 15.06 -5.33
N ALA A 133 16.50 13.89 -4.90
CA ALA A 133 16.54 13.49 -3.49
C ALA A 133 17.74 14.12 -2.76
N ASP A 134 18.78 13.32 -2.49
CA ASP A 134 19.92 13.70 -1.64
C ASP A 134 20.78 14.82 -2.23
N VAL A 135 20.93 14.82 -3.57
CA VAL A 135 21.60 15.87 -4.32
C VAL A 135 20.60 16.43 -5.31
N LYS A 136 20.31 17.72 -5.17
CA LYS A 136 19.31 18.42 -5.96
C LYS A 136 19.98 19.17 -7.10
N GLN A 137 19.46 19.04 -8.30
CA GLN A 137 19.97 19.68 -9.52
C GLN A 137 19.06 20.84 -9.91
N GLY A 138 19.65 21.92 -10.41
CA GLY A 138 18.93 23.07 -10.93
C GLY A 138 19.73 23.81 -11.99
N GLN A 139 19.15 24.87 -12.54
CA GLN A 139 19.74 25.62 -13.64
C GLN A 139 19.59 27.12 -13.40
N ILE A 140 20.69 27.87 -13.54
CA ILE A 140 20.65 29.33 -13.64
C ILE A 140 20.38 29.71 -15.09
N THR A 141 19.36 30.53 -15.33
CA THR A 141 19.03 31.05 -16.66
C THR A 141 19.38 32.54 -16.73
N VAL A 142 20.30 32.88 -17.63
CA VAL A 142 20.74 34.25 -17.93
C VAL A 142 20.72 34.45 -19.43
N THR A 143 20.24 35.61 -19.86
CA THR A 143 20.25 36.03 -21.26
C THR A 143 21.22 37.17 -21.46
N ASP A 144 21.85 37.18 -22.62
CA ASP A 144 22.76 38.22 -23.07
C ASP A 144 22.35 38.62 -24.49
N ILE A 145 22.22 39.92 -24.73
CA ILE A 145 21.67 40.45 -25.99
C ILE A 145 22.70 40.30 -27.12
N ASP A 146 23.98 40.48 -26.80
CA ASP A 146 25.10 40.34 -27.74
C ASP A 146 25.38 38.88 -28.11
N GLY A 147 24.87 37.94 -27.30
CA GLY A 147 25.09 36.50 -27.48
C GLY A 147 26.47 36.06 -27.02
N ASP A 148 27.07 36.82 -26.09
CA ASP A 148 28.39 36.54 -25.55
C ASP A 148 28.41 35.26 -24.69
N ALA A 149 29.59 34.67 -24.58
CA ALA A 149 29.78 33.46 -23.79
C ALA A 149 29.79 33.79 -22.29
N LEU A 150 28.79 33.29 -21.57
CA LEU A 150 28.63 33.56 -20.15
C LEU A 150 29.49 32.65 -19.27
N THR A 151 30.11 33.24 -18.25
CA THR A 151 30.86 32.53 -17.20
C THR A 151 30.24 32.81 -15.84
N PHE A 152 29.98 31.76 -15.08
CA PHE A 152 29.31 31.79 -13.78
C PHE A 152 30.32 31.57 -12.63
N ALA A 153 30.18 32.33 -11.54
CA ALA A 153 31.01 32.17 -10.34
C ALA A 153 30.18 32.31 -9.06
N LEU A 154 30.36 31.36 -8.15
CA LEU A 154 29.73 31.41 -6.82
C LEU A 154 30.46 32.44 -5.95
N VAL A 155 29.73 33.45 -5.47
CA VAL A 155 30.26 34.52 -4.60
C VAL A 155 30.03 34.17 -3.13
N THR A 156 28.79 33.84 -2.79
CA THR A 156 28.38 33.45 -1.44
C THR A 156 27.63 32.13 -1.52
N ALA A 157 28.07 31.13 -0.76
CA ALA A 157 27.43 29.83 -0.68
C ALA A 157 26.13 29.87 0.16
N PRO A 158 25.19 28.94 -0.07
CA PRO A 158 24.02 28.74 0.79
C PRO A 158 24.40 28.31 2.22
N VAL A 159 23.50 28.50 3.18
CA VAL A 159 23.76 28.26 4.62
C VAL A 159 23.45 26.82 5.03
N ASN A 160 22.46 26.18 4.40
CA ASN A 160 21.90 24.90 4.82
C ASN A 160 22.46 23.69 4.05
N GLY A 161 23.45 23.90 3.19
CA GLY A 161 24.07 22.83 2.41
C GLY A 161 25.24 23.29 1.56
N GLN A 162 25.76 22.36 0.76
CA GLN A 162 26.86 22.61 -0.17
C GLN A 162 26.36 22.73 -1.60
N LEU A 163 26.66 23.85 -2.25
CA LEU A 163 26.33 24.11 -3.65
C LEU A 163 27.59 24.11 -4.51
N THR A 164 27.57 23.33 -5.58
CA THR A 164 28.55 23.40 -6.66
C THR A 164 27.90 23.98 -7.90
N LEU A 165 28.59 24.90 -8.58
CA LEU A 165 28.12 25.62 -9.76
C LEU A 165 29.04 25.31 -10.93
N ASN A 166 28.46 24.90 -12.07
CA ASN A 166 29.19 24.75 -13.31
C ASN A 166 29.47 26.13 -13.91
N PRO A 167 30.75 26.53 -14.05
CA PRO A 167 31.09 27.88 -14.47
C PRO A 167 30.78 28.19 -15.93
N GLN A 168 30.46 27.20 -16.78
CA GLN A 168 30.14 27.41 -18.19
C GLN A 168 28.65 27.25 -18.50
N THR A 169 27.97 26.35 -17.78
CA THR A 169 26.57 26.02 -18.09
C THR A 169 25.59 26.70 -17.15
N GLY A 170 26.02 27.12 -15.95
CA GLY A 170 25.11 27.62 -14.91
C GLY A 170 24.31 26.51 -14.20
N GLU A 171 24.62 25.23 -14.47
CA GLU A 171 24.06 24.10 -13.73
C GLU A 171 24.49 24.15 -12.26
N VAL A 172 23.54 23.96 -11.35
CA VAL A 172 23.79 23.89 -9.91
C VAL A 172 23.49 22.51 -9.37
N SER A 173 24.37 22.02 -8.50
CA SER A 173 24.19 20.79 -7.73
C SER A 173 24.26 21.15 -6.25
N TYR A 174 23.17 20.90 -5.52
CA TYR A 174 22.97 21.32 -4.14
C TYR A 174 22.70 20.12 -3.23
N GLN A 175 23.57 19.93 -2.23
CA GLN A 175 23.45 18.86 -1.24
C GLN A 175 23.14 19.47 0.13
N LEU A 176 21.96 19.17 0.68
CA LEU A 176 21.55 19.63 2.01
C LEU A 176 22.30 18.90 3.14
N ASP A 177 22.60 19.62 4.23
CA ASP A 177 23.23 19.05 5.41
C ASP A 177 22.28 18.15 6.21
N SER A 178 20.97 18.44 6.16
CA SER A 178 19.93 17.71 6.88
C SER A 178 18.62 17.64 6.08
N LEU A 179 17.72 16.75 6.48
CA LEU A 179 16.39 16.61 5.87
C LEU A 179 15.48 17.77 6.34
N ILE A 180 15.50 18.86 5.58
CA ILE A 180 14.69 20.06 5.76
C ILE A 180 14.20 20.57 4.39
N ASN A 181 13.14 21.38 4.40
CA ASN A 181 12.64 22.00 3.18
C ASN A 181 13.73 22.91 2.59
N VAL A 182 13.80 22.96 1.26
CA VAL A 182 14.73 23.85 0.57
C VAL A 182 14.15 25.26 0.66
N ASP A 183 14.70 26.03 1.59
CA ASP A 183 14.52 27.47 1.72
C ASP A 183 15.89 28.07 2.06
N ASP A 184 16.62 28.44 1.01
CA ASP A 184 17.98 28.98 1.13
C ASP A 184 18.24 30.00 0.02
N SER A 185 19.38 30.68 0.06
CA SER A 185 19.80 31.59 -1.00
C SER A 185 21.32 31.67 -1.12
N PHE A 186 21.78 32.04 -2.30
CA PHE A 186 23.20 32.20 -2.60
C PHE A 186 23.42 33.39 -3.53
N VAL A 187 24.65 33.89 -3.61
CA VAL A 187 25.01 35.00 -4.52
C VAL A 187 25.89 34.47 -5.63
N VAL A 188 25.50 34.76 -6.88
CA VAL A 188 26.23 34.38 -8.09
C VAL A 188 26.65 35.62 -8.88
N SER A 189 27.85 35.57 -9.43
CA SER A 189 28.36 36.53 -10.42
C SER A 189 28.34 35.90 -11.81
N VAL A 190 27.85 36.63 -12.81
CA VAL A 190 27.83 36.20 -14.22
C VAL A 190 28.52 37.24 -15.06
N SER A 191 29.48 36.80 -15.88
CA SER A 191 30.28 37.65 -16.75
C SER A 191 30.17 37.22 -18.21
N ASP A 192 30.04 38.19 -19.11
CA ASP A 192 30.11 38.07 -20.57
C ASP A 192 31.56 38.08 -21.11
N GLY A 193 32.55 38.27 -20.22
CA GLY A 193 33.97 38.44 -20.57
C GLY A 193 34.45 39.90 -20.67
N VAL A 194 33.53 40.87 -20.60
CA VAL A 194 33.78 42.32 -20.58
C VAL A 194 33.38 42.91 -19.22
N ALA A 195 32.18 42.60 -18.73
CA ALA A 195 31.61 43.06 -17.48
C ALA A 195 30.99 41.89 -16.70
N SER A 196 30.49 42.17 -15.50
CA SER A 196 29.84 41.16 -14.65
C SER A 196 28.71 41.74 -13.83
N VAL A 197 27.64 40.97 -13.66
CA VAL A 197 26.52 41.27 -12.77
C VAL A 197 26.46 40.26 -11.62
N GLU A 198 26.12 40.72 -10.42
CA GLU A 198 25.86 39.86 -9.28
C GLU A 198 24.37 39.86 -8.92
N GLN A 199 23.83 38.69 -8.56
CA GLN A 199 22.47 38.56 -8.08
C GLN A 199 22.37 37.53 -6.95
N GLN A 200 21.56 37.84 -5.95
CA GLN A 200 21.13 36.87 -4.95
C GLN A 200 19.99 36.04 -5.55
N LEU A 201 20.15 34.72 -5.56
CA LEU A 201 19.16 33.76 -6.03
C LEU A 201 18.66 32.92 -4.86
N GLY A 202 17.33 32.82 -4.72
CA GLY A 202 16.68 31.87 -3.82
C GLY A 202 16.78 30.44 -4.36
N LEU A 203 16.69 29.47 -3.47
CA LEU A 203 16.58 28.04 -3.75
C LEU A 203 15.25 27.54 -3.20
N SER A 204 14.49 26.81 -4.01
CA SER A 204 13.29 26.09 -3.58
C SER A 204 13.21 24.71 -4.25
N THR A 205 12.49 23.77 -3.63
CA THR A 205 12.26 22.43 -4.19
C THR A 205 11.27 22.53 -5.35
N SER A 206 11.56 21.91 -6.49
CA SER A 206 10.56 21.66 -7.53
C SER A 206 9.50 20.69 -7.01
N LEU A 207 8.23 20.77 -7.41
CA LEU A 207 7.19 19.81 -7.00
C LEU A 207 6.65 18.99 -8.17
N ASN A 208 7.39 18.96 -9.28
CA ASN A 208 6.95 18.35 -10.54
C ASN A 208 7.18 16.83 -10.59
N SER A 209 7.84 16.25 -9.60
CA SER A 209 8.16 14.82 -9.56
C SER A 209 7.79 14.19 -8.23
N ASN A 210 7.47 12.90 -8.25
CA ASN A 210 7.15 12.13 -7.04
C ASN A 210 8.27 12.18 -6.00
N ILE A 211 9.53 12.12 -6.43
CA ILE A 211 10.67 12.15 -5.51
C ILE A 211 10.80 13.51 -4.82
N ASP A 212 10.45 14.59 -5.51
CA ASP A 212 10.51 15.92 -4.92
C ASP A 212 9.36 16.16 -3.95
N ARG A 213 8.13 15.77 -4.32
CA ARG A 213 6.95 15.85 -3.45
C ARG A 213 7.14 15.02 -2.19
N ALA A 214 7.65 13.79 -2.33
CA ALA A 214 8.02 12.95 -1.20
C ALA A 214 9.06 13.64 -0.30
N TYR A 215 10.13 14.18 -0.88
CA TYR A 215 11.15 14.88 -0.12
C TYR A 215 10.58 16.08 0.63
N TYR A 216 9.78 16.92 -0.03
CA TYR A 216 9.12 18.08 0.58
C TYR A 216 8.24 17.67 1.77
N TYR A 217 7.42 16.62 1.60
CA TYR A 217 6.61 16.08 2.68
C TYR A 217 7.45 15.60 3.87
N TYR A 218 8.42 14.71 3.65
CA TYR A 218 9.22 14.12 4.74
C TYR A 218 10.19 15.10 5.40
N ALA A 219 10.48 16.22 4.74
CA ALA A 219 11.22 17.34 5.29
C ALA A 219 10.35 18.29 6.12
N SER A 220 9.04 18.33 5.89
CA SER A 220 8.07 19.13 6.64
C SER A 220 7.79 18.57 8.04
N GLU A 221 7.52 19.45 9.00
CA GLU A 221 7.06 19.07 10.35
C GLU A 221 5.69 18.37 10.36
N LEU A 222 4.93 18.47 9.26
CA LEU A 222 3.67 17.73 9.06
C LEU A 222 3.91 16.23 8.79
N SER A 223 5.14 15.83 8.41
CA SER A 223 5.46 14.43 8.17
C SER A 223 5.18 13.56 9.40
N HIS A 224 4.46 12.46 9.20
CA HIS A 224 4.25 11.45 10.25
C HIS A 224 5.59 10.94 10.84
N LEU A 225 6.66 10.89 10.03
CA LEU A 225 8.00 10.51 10.49
C LEU A 225 8.67 11.60 11.35
N LYS A 226 8.52 12.87 10.99
CA LYS A 226 9.03 14.00 11.81
C LYS A 226 8.30 14.10 13.14
N GLN A 227 6.99 13.88 13.14
CA GLN A 227 6.19 13.80 14.36
C GLN A 227 6.66 12.65 15.27
N ALA A 228 6.92 11.46 14.71
CA ALA A 228 7.48 10.33 15.46
C ALA A 228 8.89 10.64 16.02
N GLN A 229 9.75 11.32 15.26
CA GLN A 229 11.06 11.80 15.76
C GLN A 229 10.92 12.79 16.92
N THR A 230 9.90 13.65 16.89
CA THR A 230 9.62 14.57 18.00
C THR A 230 9.20 13.82 19.25
N LEU A 231 8.36 12.79 19.13
CA LEU A 231 8.02 11.92 20.26
C LEU A 231 9.23 11.14 20.79
N LEU A 232 10.11 10.65 19.92
CA LEU A 232 11.34 9.95 20.31
C LEU A 232 12.20 10.79 21.28
N LYS A 233 12.29 12.11 21.08
CA LYS A 233 13.05 13.03 21.96
C LYS A 233 12.52 13.06 23.40
N THR A 234 11.27 12.66 23.63
CA THR A 234 10.63 12.62 24.95
C THR A 234 10.85 11.30 25.69
N VAL A 235 11.33 10.27 24.99
CA VAL A 235 11.56 8.94 25.54
C VAL A 235 13.01 8.84 26.03
N SER A 236 13.19 8.33 27.24
CA SER A 236 14.50 8.27 27.89
C SER A 236 15.02 6.86 28.14
N ASP A 237 14.15 5.84 28.07
CA ASP A 237 14.59 4.46 28.22
C ASP A 237 15.07 3.86 26.91
N ASP A 238 16.21 3.17 26.97
CA ASP A 238 16.88 2.61 25.79
C ASP A 238 16.02 1.60 25.02
N ILE A 239 15.13 0.88 25.71
CA ILE A 239 14.28 -0.16 25.09
C ILE A 239 13.25 0.50 24.18
N SER A 240 12.49 1.46 24.70
CA SER A 240 11.47 2.17 23.94
C SER A 240 12.09 3.01 22.82
N SER A 241 13.18 3.73 23.12
CA SER A 241 13.93 4.50 22.11
C SER A 241 14.43 3.61 20.97
N SER A 242 15.01 2.44 21.28
CA SER A 242 15.47 1.48 20.28
C SER A 242 14.33 0.98 19.39
N ARG A 243 13.15 0.70 19.97
CA ARG A 243 11.98 0.25 19.21
C ARG A 243 11.45 1.33 18.27
N ILE A 244 11.36 2.57 18.74
CA ILE A 244 10.92 3.71 17.92
C ILE A 244 11.93 3.96 16.80
N MET A 245 13.22 4.02 17.11
CA MET A 245 14.30 4.21 16.11
C MET A 245 14.29 3.12 15.03
N ALA A 246 14.08 1.86 15.41
CA ALA A 246 13.96 0.76 14.45
C ALA A 246 12.78 0.96 13.49
N LYS A 247 11.61 1.37 13.99
CA LYS A 247 10.43 1.61 13.15
C LYS A 247 10.51 2.90 12.35
N LEU A 248 11.11 3.95 12.89
CA LEU A 248 11.46 5.16 12.14
C LEU A 248 12.43 4.85 10.99
N ALA A 249 13.46 4.03 11.24
CA ALA A 249 14.40 3.63 10.21
C ALA A 249 13.68 2.89 9.07
N LYS A 250 12.74 1.99 9.41
CA LYS A 250 11.87 1.34 8.43
C LYS A 250 11.01 2.36 7.66
N GLY A 251 10.35 3.29 8.35
CA GLY A 251 9.52 4.33 7.74
C GLY A 251 10.30 5.22 6.77
N TYR A 252 11.50 5.68 7.16
CA TYR A 252 12.39 6.44 6.27
C TYR A 252 12.92 5.60 5.10
N ALA A 253 13.19 4.30 5.31
CA ALA A 253 13.56 3.42 4.22
C ALA A 253 12.40 3.28 3.22
N ASN A 254 11.17 3.05 3.70
CA ASN A 254 9.97 2.99 2.85
C ASN A 254 9.77 4.28 2.04
N ALA A 255 10.07 5.44 2.64
CA ALA A 255 10.07 6.76 2.01
C ALA A 255 11.21 6.99 0.97
N GLY A 256 12.13 6.04 0.77
CA GLY A 256 13.30 6.20 -0.09
C GLY A 256 14.44 7.05 0.52
N LEU A 257 14.32 7.44 1.79
CA LEU A 257 15.28 8.27 2.51
C LEU A 257 16.33 7.39 3.22
N LEU A 258 17.14 6.72 2.40
CA LEU A 258 18.04 5.65 2.82
C LEU A 258 19.12 6.11 3.81
N LYS A 259 19.61 7.36 3.67
CA LYS A 259 20.60 7.95 4.58
C LYS A 259 20.04 8.06 6.00
N GLN A 260 18.83 8.62 6.14
CA GLN A 260 18.13 8.79 7.41
C GLN A 260 17.83 7.44 8.05
N ALA A 261 17.43 6.45 7.24
CA ALA A 261 17.21 5.09 7.69
C ALA A 261 18.50 4.45 8.25
N GLN A 262 19.64 4.63 7.58
CA GLN A 262 20.95 4.12 8.03
C GLN A 262 21.43 4.81 9.31
N ASP A 263 21.29 6.13 9.40
CA ASP A 263 21.72 6.89 10.58
C ASP A 263 20.93 6.42 11.82
N LEU A 264 19.60 6.34 11.70
CA LEU A 264 18.72 5.90 12.79
C LEU A 264 18.97 4.44 13.21
N SER A 265 19.26 3.57 12.25
CA SER A 265 19.52 2.15 12.53
C SER A 265 20.95 1.87 12.97
N SER A 266 21.84 2.86 13.05
CA SER A 266 23.23 2.64 13.44
C SER A 266 23.35 2.06 14.86
N LYS A 267 24.42 1.29 15.11
CA LYS A 267 24.74 0.76 16.46
C LYS A 267 24.96 1.83 17.52
N ALA A 268 25.28 3.05 17.11
CA ALA A 268 25.40 4.17 18.04
C ALA A 268 24.04 4.58 18.61
N ASN A 269 22.97 4.41 17.82
CA ASN A 269 21.61 4.77 18.17
C ASN A 269 20.83 3.59 18.76
N ILE A 270 20.89 2.41 18.13
CA ILE A 270 20.24 1.19 18.61
C ILE A 270 21.29 0.30 19.26
N THR A 271 21.51 0.52 20.56
CA THR A 271 22.56 -0.18 21.33
C THR A 271 22.18 -1.62 21.69
N GLN A 272 20.89 -1.92 21.77
CA GLN A 272 20.41 -3.26 22.09
C GLN A 272 20.53 -4.19 20.86
N ALA A 273 21.35 -5.23 20.98
CA ALA A 273 21.64 -6.16 19.88
C ALA A 273 20.39 -6.78 19.22
N THR A 274 19.40 -7.17 20.03
CA THR A 274 18.14 -7.75 19.50
C THR A 274 17.34 -6.73 18.69
N SER A 275 17.22 -5.49 19.19
CA SER A 275 16.48 -4.42 18.51
C SER A 275 17.19 -3.98 17.25
N HIS A 276 18.52 -3.91 17.26
CA HIS A 276 19.31 -3.59 16.08
C HIS A 276 19.18 -4.68 15.01
N ALA A 277 19.30 -5.96 15.39
CA ALA A 277 19.10 -7.07 14.46
C ALA A 277 17.68 -7.08 13.83
N ILE A 278 16.63 -6.79 14.61
CA ILE A 278 15.26 -6.65 14.08
C ILE A 278 15.19 -5.48 13.08
N ALA A 279 15.76 -4.32 13.41
CA ALA A 279 15.80 -3.16 12.52
C ALA A 279 16.50 -3.49 11.20
N LEU A 280 17.59 -4.24 11.24
CA LEU A 280 18.32 -4.69 10.05
C LEU A 280 17.49 -5.61 9.15
N VAL A 281 16.66 -6.50 9.71
CA VAL A 281 15.74 -7.34 8.92
C VAL A 281 14.67 -6.48 8.25
N ASP A 282 14.06 -5.55 9.00
CA ASP A 282 13.08 -4.61 8.46
C ASP A 282 13.68 -3.79 7.30
N LEU A 283 14.90 -3.25 7.49
CA LEU A 283 15.61 -2.51 6.44
C LEU A 283 15.98 -3.39 5.25
N ALA A 284 16.35 -4.65 5.47
CA ALA A 284 16.65 -5.56 4.36
C ALA A 284 15.44 -5.76 3.45
N ASP A 285 14.23 -5.84 3.99
CA ASP A 285 12.99 -5.95 3.20
C ASP A 285 12.73 -4.66 2.40
N GLU A 286 12.83 -3.48 3.02
CA GLU A 286 12.62 -2.20 2.31
C GLU A 286 13.68 -1.94 1.22
N TYR A 287 14.95 -2.24 1.50
CA TYR A 287 16.05 -2.11 0.53
C TYR A 287 15.91 -3.10 -0.63
N GLN A 288 15.37 -4.30 -0.36
CA GLN A 288 15.11 -5.29 -1.41
C GLN A 288 14.06 -4.77 -2.40
N LEU A 289 13.00 -4.13 -1.92
CA LEU A 289 11.95 -3.53 -2.77
C LEU A 289 12.51 -2.42 -3.66
N GLN A 290 13.48 -1.66 -3.16
CA GLN A 290 14.14 -0.57 -3.89
C GLN A 290 15.34 -1.02 -4.74
N ALA A 291 15.43 -2.32 -5.05
CA ALA A 291 16.52 -2.92 -5.83
C ALA A 291 17.94 -2.73 -5.23
N GLN A 292 18.07 -2.39 -3.94
CA GLN A 292 19.34 -2.27 -3.21
C GLN A 292 19.81 -3.64 -2.67
N VAL A 293 19.90 -4.63 -3.55
CA VAL A 293 20.04 -6.05 -3.21
C VAL A 293 21.31 -6.36 -2.39
N GLU A 294 22.46 -5.77 -2.75
CA GLU A 294 23.71 -6.02 -2.03
C GLU A 294 23.63 -5.56 -0.57
N GLN A 295 23.10 -4.35 -0.34
CA GLN A 295 22.95 -3.79 0.99
C GLN A 295 21.91 -4.56 1.81
N ALA A 296 20.78 -4.94 1.19
CA ALA A 296 19.78 -5.80 1.83
C ALA A 296 20.42 -7.12 2.32
N ASN A 297 21.25 -7.75 1.49
CA ASN A 297 21.96 -8.98 1.85
C ASN A 297 22.94 -8.78 3.01
N ARG A 298 23.66 -7.65 3.02
CA ARG A 298 24.53 -7.29 4.15
C ARG A 298 23.74 -7.15 5.44
N PHE A 299 22.60 -6.48 5.41
CA PHE A 299 21.73 -6.32 6.58
C PHE A 299 21.22 -7.67 7.11
N ARG A 300 20.72 -8.58 6.25
CA ARG A 300 20.30 -9.92 6.69
C ARG A 300 21.43 -10.71 7.34
N LEU A 301 22.62 -10.69 6.73
CA LEU A 301 23.78 -11.40 7.25
C LEU A 301 24.22 -10.84 8.61
N GLN A 302 24.24 -9.51 8.74
CA GLN A 302 24.60 -8.83 9.97
C GLN A 302 23.56 -9.11 11.07
N ALA A 303 22.26 -8.99 10.76
CA ALA A 303 21.18 -9.32 11.68
C ALA A 303 21.31 -10.74 12.23
N LYS A 304 21.52 -11.71 11.33
CA LYS A 304 21.75 -13.12 11.69
C LYS A 304 22.94 -13.28 12.63
N SER A 305 24.07 -12.64 12.30
CA SER A 305 25.30 -12.75 13.09
C SER A 305 25.12 -12.18 14.50
N GLU A 306 24.50 -11.00 14.62
CA GLU A 306 24.30 -10.33 15.89
C GLU A 306 23.32 -11.08 16.80
N TYR A 307 22.21 -11.56 16.24
CA TYR A 307 21.24 -12.32 17.02
C TYR A 307 21.79 -13.68 17.44
N ASN A 308 22.58 -14.34 16.59
CA ASN A 308 23.28 -15.58 16.95
C ASN A 308 24.24 -15.35 18.13
N GLN A 309 24.97 -14.24 18.14
CA GLN A 309 25.85 -13.90 19.26
C GLN A 309 25.04 -13.65 20.53
N TYR A 310 23.96 -12.87 20.46
CA TYR A 310 23.05 -12.66 21.59
C TYR A 310 22.52 -13.98 22.16
N LEU A 311 22.09 -14.92 21.30
CA LEU A 311 21.63 -16.23 21.74
C LEU A 311 22.73 -17.10 22.34
N ALA A 312 23.96 -17.02 21.83
CA ALA A 312 25.10 -17.73 22.40
C ALA A 312 25.41 -17.22 23.82
N GLU A 313 25.28 -15.92 24.06
CA GLU A 313 25.46 -15.29 25.38
C GLU A 313 24.28 -15.59 26.33
N LYS A 314 23.04 -15.49 25.84
CA LYS A 314 21.81 -15.81 26.58
C LYS A 314 21.74 -17.29 26.96
N GLY A 315 22.20 -18.17 26.08
CA GLY A 315 22.13 -19.62 26.19
C GLY A 315 20.81 -20.21 25.65
N LEU A 316 20.93 -21.25 24.82
CA LEU A 316 19.81 -21.85 24.08
C LEU A 316 18.67 -22.38 24.96
N ARG A 317 18.94 -22.76 26.21
CA ARG A 317 17.92 -23.24 27.16
C ARG A 317 16.96 -22.14 27.65
N TYR A 318 17.33 -20.87 27.45
CA TYR A 318 16.53 -19.70 27.83
C TYR A 318 15.88 -19.01 26.62
N PHE A 319 15.88 -19.70 25.48
CA PHE A 319 15.18 -19.25 24.29
C PHE A 319 13.69 -19.02 24.56
N ASN A 320 13.14 -17.95 23.99
CA ASN A 320 11.77 -17.51 24.19
C ASN A 320 11.06 -17.25 22.83
N PRO A 321 9.75 -16.94 22.84
CA PRO A 321 9.02 -16.63 21.61
C PRO A 321 9.58 -15.46 20.77
N ASP A 322 10.19 -14.44 21.38
CA ASP A 322 10.73 -13.28 20.66
C ASP A 322 11.93 -13.66 19.80
N ASP A 323 12.79 -14.52 20.36
CA ASP A 323 13.93 -15.09 19.64
C ASP A 323 13.46 -15.89 18.42
N LEU A 324 12.38 -16.66 18.57
CA LEU A 324 11.79 -17.41 17.45
C LEU A 324 11.26 -16.45 16.38
N ASN A 325 10.48 -15.46 16.79
CA ASN A 325 9.88 -14.48 15.88
C ASN A 325 10.93 -13.75 15.05
N PHE A 326 12.10 -13.46 15.63
CA PHE A 326 13.23 -12.91 14.88
C PHE A 326 13.69 -13.83 13.75
N TYR A 327 13.99 -15.11 14.04
CA TYR A 327 14.47 -16.03 12.99
C TYR A 327 13.40 -16.30 11.93
N LEU A 328 12.12 -16.29 12.32
CA LEU A 328 11.02 -16.39 11.36
C LEU A 328 10.93 -15.17 10.45
N ALA A 329 11.09 -13.96 11.00
CA ALA A 329 11.16 -12.74 10.20
C ALA A 329 12.37 -12.78 9.25
N LEU A 330 13.53 -13.22 9.73
CA LEU A 330 14.75 -13.36 8.92
C LEU A 330 14.60 -14.40 7.81
N GLU A 331 14.03 -15.57 8.11
CA GLU A 331 13.71 -16.60 7.12
C GLU A 331 12.79 -16.05 6.04
N SER A 332 11.70 -15.39 6.46
CA SER A 332 10.74 -14.79 5.54
C SER A 332 11.40 -13.71 4.68
N SER A 333 12.33 -12.93 5.24
CA SER A 333 13.10 -11.91 4.51
C SER A 333 13.98 -12.53 3.42
N TYR A 334 14.76 -13.58 3.74
CA TYR A 334 15.54 -14.33 2.76
C TYR A 334 14.65 -14.92 1.66
N ARG A 335 13.53 -15.51 2.05
CA ARG A 335 12.56 -16.13 1.14
C ARG A 335 11.94 -15.11 0.18
N LYS A 336 11.48 -13.95 0.67
CA LYS A 336 10.96 -12.85 -0.17
C LYS A 336 12.01 -12.35 -1.18
N ALA A 337 13.29 -12.40 -0.82
CA ALA A 337 14.41 -12.06 -1.70
C ALA A 337 14.82 -13.17 -2.68
N GLY A 338 14.14 -14.33 -2.69
CA GLY A 338 14.50 -15.48 -3.52
C GLY A 338 15.74 -16.25 -3.03
N GLN A 339 16.21 -16.00 -1.82
CA GLN A 339 17.42 -16.60 -1.22
C GLN A 339 17.08 -17.88 -0.45
N VAL A 340 16.71 -18.90 -1.22
CA VAL A 340 16.16 -20.16 -0.68
C VAL A 340 17.16 -20.90 0.23
N GLN A 341 18.43 -20.97 -0.14
CA GLN A 341 19.43 -21.71 0.65
C GLN A 341 19.69 -21.04 2.00
N GLU A 342 19.72 -19.72 2.03
CA GLU A 342 19.88 -18.92 3.24
C GLU A 342 18.65 -19.07 4.15
N ALA A 343 17.44 -19.04 3.59
CA ALA A 343 16.21 -19.31 4.33
C ALA A 343 16.22 -20.71 4.96
N LEU A 344 16.62 -21.74 4.19
CA LEU A 344 16.79 -23.10 4.70
C LEU A 344 17.85 -23.19 5.82
N GLY A 345 18.93 -22.42 5.71
CA GLY A 345 19.95 -22.31 6.75
C GLY A 345 19.42 -21.68 8.05
N VAL A 346 18.48 -20.75 7.97
CA VAL A 346 17.80 -20.21 9.17
C VAL A 346 16.98 -21.29 9.88
N PHE A 347 16.36 -22.22 9.14
CA PHE A 347 15.66 -23.36 9.77
C PHE A 347 16.57 -24.33 10.52
N GLU A 348 17.86 -24.42 10.18
CA GLU A 348 18.79 -25.22 10.96
C GLU A 348 18.98 -24.64 12.36
N ILE A 349 18.98 -23.30 12.47
CA ILE A 349 18.99 -22.58 13.74
C ILE A 349 17.67 -22.85 14.48
N ILE A 350 16.53 -22.73 13.79
CA ILE A 350 15.21 -23.02 14.39
C ILE A 350 15.13 -24.49 14.86
N ASP A 351 15.72 -25.46 14.15
CA ASP A 351 15.75 -26.88 14.60
C ASP A 351 16.58 -27.05 15.86
N LEU A 352 17.71 -26.34 15.97
CA LEU A 352 18.51 -26.33 17.19
C LEU A 352 17.71 -25.74 18.37
N LEU A 353 17.01 -24.63 18.15
CA LEU A 353 16.21 -23.95 19.17
C LEU A 353 15.01 -24.79 19.60
N PHE A 354 14.26 -25.33 18.63
CA PHE A 354 13.19 -26.27 18.84
C PHE A 354 13.68 -27.45 19.68
N SER A 355 14.80 -28.06 19.32
CA SER A 355 15.40 -29.18 20.03
C SER A 355 15.77 -28.85 21.47
N ALA A 356 16.25 -27.63 21.73
CA ALA A 356 16.70 -27.19 23.05
C ALA A 356 15.55 -27.01 24.05
N VAL A 357 14.32 -26.76 23.57
CA VAL A 357 13.13 -26.52 24.42
C VAL A 357 12.21 -27.74 24.54
N LEU A 358 12.57 -28.87 23.91
CA LEU A 358 11.77 -30.09 24.01
C LEU A 358 11.79 -30.66 25.43
N THR A 359 10.58 -30.95 25.92
CA THR A 359 10.32 -31.63 27.18
C THR A 359 9.42 -32.84 26.96
N GLN A 360 9.19 -33.66 27.99
CA GLN A 360 8.19 -34.74 27.89
C GLN A 360 6.77 -34.17 27.73
N GLU A 361 6.45 -33.10 28.45
CA GLU A 361 5.25 -32.29 28.20
C GLU A 361 5.46 -31.35 27.00
N TYR A 362 4.37 -30.94 26.33
CA TYR A 362 4.45 -29.97 25.24
C TYR A 362 4.95 -28.61 25.75
N ASN A 363 5.66 -27.88 24.89
CA ASN A 363 6.23 -26.57 25.20
C ASN A 363 5.68 -25.52 24.22
N ARG A 364 5.27 -24.35 24.72
CA ARG A 364 4.72 -23.27 23.88
C ARG A 364 5.71 -22.75 22.84
N ALA A 365 7.00 -22.65 23.18
CA ALA A 365 8.03 -22.21 22.23
C ALA A 365 8.24 -23.23 21.10
N ALA A 366 8.20 -24.53 21.43
CA ALA A 366 8.24 -25.60 20.43
C ALA A 366 7.04 -25.54 19.48
N LEU A 367 5.85 -25.24 20.03
CA LEU A 367 4.62 -25.16 19.25
C LEU A 367 4.60 -23.97 18.29
N LEU A 368 5.12 -22.81 18.72
CA LEU A 368 5.27 -21.65 17.84
C LEU A 368 6.21 -21.97 16.66
N ALA A 369 7.32 -22.67 16.91
CA ALA A 369 8.27 -23.03 15.87
C ALA A 369 7.64 -24.01 14.86
N TYR A 370 6.83 -24.94 15.34
CA TYR A 370 6.04 -25.84 14.49
C TYR A 370 5.07 -25.07 13.59
N PHE A 371 4.24 -24.19 14.16
CA PHE A 371 3.21 -23.48 13.38
C PHE A 371 3.82 -22.52 12.36
N ALA A 372 4.92 -21.88 12.70
CA ALA A 372 5.60 -21.03 11.74
C ALA A 372 6.17 -21.83 10.55
N LEU A 373 6.72 -23.02 10.80
CA LEU A 373 7.18 -23.90 9.74
C LEU A 373 6.02 -24.42 8.87
N ARG A 374 4.84 -24.68 9.47
CA ARG A 374 3.61 -24.97 8.72
C ARG A 374 3.25 -23.80 7.80
N ASP A 375 3.23 -22.57 8.31
CA ASP A 375 2.85 -21.39 7.52
C ASP A 375 3.83 -21.15 6.36
N SER A 376 5.13 -21.38 6.58
CA SER A 376 6.11 -21.32 5.50
C SER A 376 5.92 -22.45 4.47
N ALA A 377 5.57 -23.67 4.90
CA ALA A 377 5.26 -24.78 4.00
C ALA A 377 4.04 -24.46 3.12
N GLU A 378 2.96 -23.93 3.70
CA GLU A 378 1.77 -23.50 2.95
C GLU A 378 2.09 -22.39 1.94
N THR A 379 2.94 -21.44 2.33
CA THR A 379 3.39 -20.37 1.44
C THR A 379 4.16 -20.94 0.24
N GLN A 380 4.99 -21.96 0.44
CA GLN A 380 5.68 -22.65 -0.67
C GLN A 380 4.72 -23.40 -1.58
N ILE A 381 3.69 -24.06 -1.03
CA ILE A 381 2.66 -24.71 -1.84
C ILE A 381 1.91 -23.68 -2.69
N LYS A 382 1.53 -22.53 -2.12
CA LYS A 382 0.88 -21.44 -2.87
C LYS A 382 1.75 -20.95 -4.02
N ARG A 383 3.06 -20.81 -3.79
CA ARG A 383 4.03 -20.40 -4.82
C ARG A 383 4.23 -21.48 -5.89
N TRP A 384 4.27 -22.75 -5.49
CA TRP A 384 4.29 -23.87 -6.44
C TRP A 384 3.01 -23.89 -7.29
N ASN A 385 1.84 -23.62 -6.72
CA ASN A 385 0.59 -23.58 -7.48
C ASN A 385 0.53 -22.42 -8.50
N SER A 386 1.29 -21.34 -8.29
CA SER A 386 1.35 -20.23 -9.24
C SER A 386 2.43 -20.40 -10.33
N ILE A 387 3.61 -20.92 -9.97
CA ILE A 387 4.77 -21.04 -10.89
C ILE A 387 4.85 -22.44 -11.53
N THR A 388 4.38 -23.47 -10.84
CA THR A 388 4.26 -24.89 -11.27
C THR A 388 5.58 -25.58 -11.68
N THR A 389 6.70 -25.27 -11.03
CA THR A 389 8.01 -25.94 -11.27
C THR A 389 8.31 -27.04 -10.25
N GLU A 390 9.10 -28.04 -10.64
CA GLU A 390 9.53 -29.14 -9.74
C GLU A 390 10.45 -28.66 -8.61
N ASP A 391 11.22 -27.59 -8.84
CA ASP A 391 12.07 -26.99 -7.81
C ASP A 391 11.23 -26.40 -6.66
N GLU A 392 10.14 -25.69 -6.98
CA GLU A 392 9.22 -25.14 -5.98
C GLU A 392 8.47 -26.25 -5.23
N ARG A 393 8.09 -27.33 -5.93
CA ARG A 393 7.50 -28.53 -5.30
C ARG A 393 8.48 -29.20 -4.34
N THR A 394 9.74 -29.37 -4.76
CA THR A 394 10.82 -29.96 -3.95
C THR A 394 11.10 -29.10 -2.72
N LEU A 395 11.02 -27.78 -2.87
CA LEU A 395 11.16 -26.84 -1.76
C LEU A 395 10.00 -26.98 -0.78
N ALA A 396 8.74 -26.96 -1.24
CA ALA A 396 7.57 -27.19 -0.40
C ALA A 396 7.69 -28.51 0.38
N LYS A 397 8.08 -29.59 -0.31
CA LYS A 397 8.37 -30.90 0.32
C LYS A 397 9.40 -30.79 1.44
N THR A 398 10.49 -30.05 1.24
CA THR A 398 11.55 -29.88 2.24
C THR A 398 11.03 -29.24 3.53
N TYR A 399 10.14 -28.25 3.41
CA TYR A 399 9.50 -27.62 4.57
C TYR A 399 8.56 -28.60 5.29
N ILE A 400 7.77 -29.38 4.54
CA ILE A 400 6.86 -30.38 5.10
C ILE A 400 7.64 -31.51 5.80
N ASP A 401 8.77 -31.96 5.23
CA ASP A 401 9.67 -32.96 5.85
C ASP A 401 10.18 -32.49 7.22
N LYS A 402 10.59 -31.24 7.34
CA LYS A 402 10.99 -30.64 8.62
C LYS A 402 9.79 -30.54 9.58
N MET A 403 8.62 -30.15 9.07
CA MET A 403 7.39 -30.02 9.85
C MET A 403 6.95 -31.36 10.46
N HIS A 404 6.95 -32.42 9.65
CA HIS A 404 6.64 -33.77 10.08
C HIS A 404 7.63 -34.29 11.13
N LYS A 405 8.94 -34.01 10.95
CA LYS A 405 9.96 -34.29 11.98
C LYS A 405 9.66 -33.56 13.29
N TYR A 406 9.22 -32.31 13.26
CA TYR A 406 8.87 -31.54 14.46
C TYR A 406 7.63 -32.10 15.13
N ALA A 407 6.58 -32.40 14.35
CA ALA A 407 5.34 -32.99 14.85
C ALA A 407 5.63 -34.21 15.73
N ASN A 408 6.43 -35.16 15.24
CA ASN A 408 6.82 -36.38 15.96
C ASN A 408 7.58 -36.14 17.28
N ARG A 409 8.11 -34.94 17.50
CA ARG A 409 8.93 -34.58 18.67
C ARG A 409 8.18 -33.73 19.70
N ILE A 410 7.00 -33.19 19.37
CA ILE A 410 6.17 -32.39 20.30
C ILE A 410 5.76 -33.25 21.50
N GLY A 411 6.01 -32.81 22.73
CA GLY A 411 5.65 -33.56 23.94
C GLY A 411 4.14 -33.78 24.15
N HIS A 412 3.77 -34.58 25.15
CA HIS A 412 2.37 -34.83 25.50
C HIS A 412 1.74 -33.65 26.26
N SER A 413 0.43 -33.57 26.25
CA SER A 413 -0.35 -32.75 27.18
C SER A 413 -0.66 -33.53 28.44
N THR A 414 -1.09 -32.83 29.50
CA THR A 414 -1.51 -33.44 30.77
C THR A 414 -2.95 -33.03 31.07
N VAL A 415 -3.81 -34.00 31.32
CA VAL A 415 -5.24 -33.78 31.55
C VAL A 415 -5.45 -32.94 32.82
N LYS A 416 -6.18 -31.82 32.71
CA LYS A 416 -6.40 -30.85 33.82
C LYS A 416 -7.75 -30.96 34.52
N ASN A 417 -8.65 -31.78 34.00
CA ASN A 417 -9.96 -32.04 34.60
C ASN A 417 -10.14 -33.55 34.80
N ASN A 418 -11.14 -33.96 35.59
CA ASN A 418 -11.35 -35.38 35.86
C ASN A 418 -12.63 -35.94 35.21
N ARG A 419 -13.07 -35.38 34.07
CA ARG A 419 -14.32 -35.78 33.42
C ARG A 419 -14.34 -37.27 33.05
N ASN A 420 -13.21 -37.82 32.61
CA ASN A 420 -13.09 -39.23 32.21
C ASN A 420 -12.21 -40.07 33.14
N GLY A 421 -11.92 -39.60 34.37
CA GLY A 421 -11.08 -40.36 35.32
C GLY A 421 -9.58 -40.37 35.00
N ASN A 422 -9.11 -39.44 34.16
CA ASN A 422 -7.73 -39.38 33.67
C ASN A 422 -6.95 -38.15 34.18
N LEU A 423 -7.38 -37.51 35.27
CA LEU A 423 -6.66 -36.37 35.85
C LEU A 423 -5.17 -36.68 35.99
N ASP A 424 -4.32 -35.74 35.56
CA ASP A 424 -2.86 -35.82 35.55
C ASP A 424 -2.24 -36.93 34.67
N LYS A 425 -3.04 -37.67 33.88
CA LYS A 425 -2.51 -38.60 32.89
C LYS A 425 -2.02 -37.87 31.63
N PRO A 426 -0.98 -38.37 30.97
CA PRO A 426 -0.49 -37.86 29.70
C PRO A 426 -1.40 -38.24 28.52
N TYR A 427 -1.53 -37.36 27.53
CA TYR A 427 -2.28 -37.59 26.29
C TYR A 427 -1.82 -36.65 25.17
N HIS A 428 -2.09 -36.95 23.90
CA HIS A 428 -1.54 -36.20 22.77
C HIS A 428 -2.54 -35.26 22.07
N SER A 429 -3.02 -34.18 22.68
CA SER A 429 -3.91 -33.23 21.99
C SER A 429 -3.25 -32.43 20.86
N ILE A 430 -1.98 -32.08 21.00
CA ILE A 430 -1.28 -31.18 20.07
C ILE A 430 -0.52 -31.96 18.99
N ARG A 431 0.18 -33.03 19.37
CA ARG A 431 0.97 -33.85 18.44
C ARG A 431 0.09 -34.45 17.33
N GLN A 432 -1.10 -34.92 17.66
CA GLN A 432 -2.02 -35.48 16.66
C GLN A 432 -2.46 -34.44 15.62
N VAL A 433 -2.71 -33.19 16.04
CA VAL A 433 -3.04 -32.07 15.13
C VAL A 433 -1.87 -31.74 14.23
N ALA A 434 -0.64 -31.73 14.78
CA ALA A 434 0.56 -31.49 14.01
C ALA A 434 0.78 -32.58 12.92
N LEU A 435 0.59 -33.85 13.26
CA LEU A 435 0.69 -34.93 12.27
C LEU A 435 -0.42 -34.89 11.21
N SER A 436 -1.64 -34.52 11.61
CA SER A 436 -2.76 -34.27 10.69
C SER A 436 -2.42 -33.24 9.61
N GLU A 437 -1.76 -32.13 9.99
CA GLU A 437 -1.30 -31.13 9.02
C GLU A 437 -0.23 -31.69 8.07
N ALA A 438 0.71 -32.51 8.56
CA ALA A 438 1.71 -33.14 7.70
C ALA A 438 1.05 -34.06 6.65
N ILE A 439 0.07 -34.87 7.05
CA ILE A 439 -0.71 -35.72 6.13
C ILE A 439 -1.38 -34.86 5.04
N ARG A 440 -2.03 -33.76 5.44
CA ARG A 440 -2.70 -32.83 4.53
C ARG A 440 -1.72 -32.24 3.52
N LEU A 441 -0.62 -31.66 4.00
CA LEU A 441 0.35 -30.96 3.13
C LEU A 441 1.07 -31.93 2.18
N TYR A 442 1.48 -33.12 2.63
CA TYR A 442 2.06 -34.12 1.72
C TYR A 442 1.07 -34.56 0.65
N THR A 443 -0.20 -34.73 1.02
CA THR A 443 -1.25 -35.08 0.05
C THR A 443 -1.44 -33.98 -0.99
N GLN A 444 -1.42 -32.70 -0.59
CA GLN A 444 -1.55 -31.56 -1.50
C GLN A 444 -0.43 -31.50 -2.55
N ILE A 445 0.81 -31.88 -2.21
CA ILE A 445 1.93 -31.92 -3.16
C ILE A 445 2.12 -33.29 -3.83
N ASN A 446 1.15 -34.19 -3.69
CA ASN A 446 1.14 -35.54 -4.25
C ASN A 446 2.31 -36.44 -3.78
N GLU A 447 2.79 -36.24 -2.55
CA GLU A 447 3.83 -37.09 -1.91
C GLU A 447 3.18 -38.24 -1.12
N ARG A 448 2.55 -39.17 -1.84
CA ARG A 448 1.68 -40.20 -1.26
C ARG A 448 2.36 -41.09 -0.23
N GLU A 449 3.59 -41.54 -0.48
CA GLU A 449 4.30 -42.45 0.42
C GLU A 449 4.74 -41.75 1.71
N LEU A 450 5.07 -40.45 1.66
CA LEU A 450 5.36 -39.65 2.85
C LEU A 450 4.07 -39.33 3.64
N ALA A 451 2.95 -39.05 2.95
CA ALA A 451 1.65 -38.90 3.59
C ALA A 451 1.25 -40.19 4.36
N LYS A 452 1.49 -41.36 3.77
CA LYS A 452 1.29 -42.67 4.41
C LYS A 452 2.18 -42.87 5.65
N GLN A 453 3.45 -42.43 5.60
CA GLN A 453 4.34 -42.45 6.77
C GLN A 453 3.81 -41.57 7.90
N ALA A 454 3.38 -40.34 7.58
CA ALA A 454 2.77 -39.44 8.56
C ALA A 454 1.45 -39.99 9.13
N THR A 455 0.65 -40.68 8.31
CA THR A 455 -0.56 -41.39 8.76
C THR A 455 -0.23 -42.52 9.74
N ALA A 456 0.84 -43.28 9.50
CA ALA A 456 1.26 -44.33 10.43
C ALA A 456 1.69 -43.75 11.79
N ASP A 457 2.42 -42.62 11.78
CA ASP A 457 2.79 -41.90 13.00
C ASP A 457 1.54 -41.40 13.75
N PHE A 458 0.57 -40.84 13.03
CA PHE A 458 -0.69 -40.34 13.59
C PHE A 458 -1.51 -41.48 14.23
N LEU A 459 -1.77 -42.55 13.48
CA LEU A 459 -2.59 -43.68 13.93
C LEU A 459 -1.95 -44.44 15.11
N ALA A 460 -0.62 -44.46 15.20
CA ALA A 460 0.08 -45.01 16.35
C ALA A 460 -0.26 -44.29 17.67
N LEU A 461 -0.51 -42.98 17.64
CA LEU A 461 -0.97 -42.21 18.81
C LEU A 461 -2.34 -42.65 19.32
N HIS A 462 -3.11 -43.33 18.45
CA HIS A 462 -4.46 -43.83 18.74
C HIS A 462 -4.48 -45.35 18.91
N GLY A 463 -3.31 -46.00 18.96
CA GLY A 463 -3.16 -47.44 19.14
C GLY A 463 -3.46 -48.27 17.90
N VAL A 464 -3.71 -47.63 16.75
CA VAL A 464 -3.96 -48.30 15.48
C VAL A 464 -2.63 -48.56 14.78
N VAL A 465 -2.23 -49.84 14.76
CA VAL A 465 -0.94 -50.28 14.21
C VAL A 465 -1.12 -51.54 13.36
N ASN A 466 -0.09 -51.91 12.59
CA ASN A 466 -0.06 -53.10 11.72
C ASN A 466 -1.12 -53.13 10.60
N TYR A 467 -1.71 -51.98 10.26
CA TYR A 467 -2.66 -51.88 9.15
C TYR A 467 -1.95 -51.77 7.77
N ASP A 468 -0.71 -51.25 7.74
CA ASP A 468 0.17 -51.26 6.56
C ASP A 468 1.55 -51.85 6.94
N PRO A 469 1.94 -53.01 6.39
CA PRO A 469 3.22 -53.65 6.70
C PRO A 469 4.45 -52.86 6.20
N SER A 470 4.27 -51.91 5.27
CA SER A 470 5.34 -51.06 4.73
C SER A 470 5.80 -49.99 5.72
N TYR A 471 4.94 -49.63 6.69
CA TYR A 471 5.15 -48.54 7.63
C TYR A 471 4.87 -48.98 9.09
N PRO A 472 5.63 -49.95 9.63
CA PRO A 472 5.37 -50.50 10.97
C PRO A 472 5.57 -49.43 12.05
N ARG A 473 4.69 -49.45 13.07
CA ARG A 473 4.75 -48.62 14.28
C ARG A 473 4.34 -49.41 15.52
N SER A 474 4.80 -48.97 16.67
CA SER A 474 4.32 -49.44 17.97
C SER A 474 3.21 -48.51 18.46
N ALA A 475 2.20 -49.06 19.14
CA ALA A 475 1.15 -48.25 19.75
C ALA A 475 1.77 -47.31 20.79
N ASP A 476 1.35 -46.05 20.78
CA ASP A 476 1.79 -45.07 21.76
C ASP A 476 1.27 -45.47 23.16
N PRO A 477 2.09 -45.37 24.22
CA PRO A 477 1.67 -45.73 25.58
C PRO A 477 0.45 -44.97 26.10
N PHE A 478 0.14 -43.80 25.52
CA PHE A 478 -0.95 -42.92 25.93
C PHE A 478 -2.17 -43.01 25.01
N ALA A 479 -2.24 -44.01 24.12
CA ALA A 479 -3.31 -44.13 23.14
C ALA A 479 -4.70 -44.18 23.75
N GLU A 480 -4.90 -44.98 24.80
CA GLU A 480 -6.20 -45.11 25.48
C GLU A 480 -6.66 -43.77 26.07
N VAL A 481 -5.75 -43.03 26.72
CA VAL A 481 -6.05 -41.71 27.29
C VAL A 481 -6.31 -40.69 26.19
N THR A 482 -5.51 -40.71 25.11
CA THR A 482 -5.67 -39.82 23.95
C THR A 482 -7.02 -40.02 23.26
N ASN A 483 -7.46 -41.26 23.09
CA ASN A 483 -8.75 -41.57 22.47
C ASN A 483 -9.95 -41.15 23.34
N LEU A 484 -9.80 -41.09 24.67
CA LEU A 484 -10.85 -40.61 25.57
C LEU A 484 -10.89 -39.08 25.70
N GLU A 485 -9.72 -38.46 25.84
CA GLU A 485 -9.59 -37.03 26.12
C GLU A 485 -9.64 -36.17 24.85
N TYR A 486 -9.29 -36.73 23.69
CA TYR A 486 -9.27 -36.03 22.42
C TYR A 486 -9.65 -36.94 21.23
N PRO A 487 -10.86 -37.53 21.19
CA PRO A 487 -11.30 -38.42 20.11
C PRO A 487 -11.49 -37.72 18.76
N GLY A 488 -11.78 -36.41 18.75
CA GLY A 488 -12.14 -35.66 17.54
C GLY A 488 -11.04 -35.56 16.48
N GLY A 489 -9.77 -35.74 16.86
CA GLY A 489 -8.67 -35.73 15.89
C GLY A 489 -8.71 -36.92 14.93
N VAL A 490 -9.15 -38.09 15.38
CA VAL A 490 -9.32 -39.28 14.52
C VAL A 490 -10.43 -39.05 13.50
N TRP A 491 -11.58 -38.59 13.97
CA TRP A 491 -12.74 -38.29 13.13
C TRP A 491 -12.39 -37.31 12.01
N SER A 492 -11.78 -36.16 12.33
CA SER A 492 -11.38 -35.13 11.35
C SER A 492 -10.30 -35.58 10.33
N ASN A 493 -9.72 -36.78 10.48
CA ASN A 493 -8.69 -37.31 9.60
C ASN A 493 -9.10 -38.54 8.79
N VAL A 494 -10.26 -39.14 9.08
CA VAL A 494 -10.67 -40.38 8.40
C VAL A 494 -10.70 -40.23 6.89
N ALA A 495 -11.26 -39.14 6.36
CA ALA A 495 -11.32 -38.91 4.92
C ALA A 495 -9.92 -38.90 4.28
N LYS A 496 -8.98 -38.17 4.88
CA LYS A 496 -7.58 -38.09 4.40
C LYS A 496 -6.92 -39.48 4.39
N ILE A 497 -7.17 -40.28 5.42
CA ILE A 497 -6.61 -41.63 5.56
C ILE A 497 -7.21 -42.56 4.50
N ILE A 498 -8.53 -42.53 4.31
CA ILE A 498 -9.22 -43.38 3.33
C ILE A 498 -8.83 -42.99 1.89
N THR A 499 -8.59 -41.71 1.61
CA THR A 499 -8.02 -41.29 0.31
C THR A 499 -6.65 -41.94 0.06
N LEU A 500 -5.80 -42.05 1.09
CA LEU A 500 -4.49 -42.71 0.97
C LEU A 500 -4.61 -44.24 0.89
N TYR A 501 -5.59 -44.82 1.60
CA TYR A 501 -5.88 -46.25 1.71
C TYR A 501 -7.35 -46.58 1.39
N PRO A 502 -7.77 -46.56 0.11
CA PRO A 502 -9.17 -46.73 -0.26
C PRO A 502 -9.79 -48.07 0.19
N GLU A 503 -8.97 -49.11 0.23
CA GLU A 503 -9.36 -50.49 0.60
C GLU A 503 -9.31 -50.76 2.11
N MET A 504 -8.92 -49.78 2.93
CA MET A 504 -8.89 -49.96 4.38
C MET A 504 -10.31 -50.13 4.92
N ASP A 505 -10.51 -51.13 5.77
CA ASP A 505 -11.73 -51.23 6.59
C ASP A 505 -11.70 -50.13 7.66
N ALA A 506 -12.61 -49.16 7.53
CA ALA A 506 -12.71 -48.01 8.43
C ALA A 506 -13.06 -48.42 9.88
N SER A 507 -13.58 -49.63 10.10
CA SER A 507 -13.80 -50.18 11.43
C SER A 507 -12.51 -50.28 12.25
N ILE A 508 -11.35 -50.46 11.58
CA ILE A 508 -10.03 -50.49 12.21
C ILE A 508 -9.74 -49.16 12.92
N ILE A 509 -10.12 -48.04 12.30
CA ILE A 509 -9.97 -46.69 12.86
C ILE A 509 -11.07 -46.42 13.90
N ALA A 510 -12.33 -46.74 13.58
CA ALA A 510 -13.47 -46.49 14.46
C ALA A 510 -13.35 -47.21 15.80
N ASN A 511 -12.77 -48.42 15.81
CA ASN A 511 -12.54 -49.22 17.02
C ASN A 511 -11.50 -48.61 17.97
N ALA A 512 -10.70 -47.63 17.53
CA ALA A 512 -9.80 -46.91 18.42
C ALA A 512 -10.57 -46.00 19.40
N ILE A 513 -11.74 -45.52 19.00
CA ILE A 513 -12.58 -44.66 19.83
C ILE A 513 -13.36 -45.53 20.85
N PRO A 514 -13.41 -45.16 22.14
CA PRO A 514 -14.18 -45.90 23.13
C PRO A 514 -15.70 -45.73 22.97
N ASP A 515 -16.47 -46.76 23.31
CA ASP A 515 -17.95 -46.77 23.33
C ASP A 515 -18.52 -46.07 24.57
N THR A 516 -17.98 -44.91 24.92
CA THR A 516 -18.44 -44.11 26.06
C THR A 516 -19.36 -42.98 25.56
N SER A 517 -20.37 -42.59 26.35
CA SER A 517 -21.06 -41.31 26.11
C SER A 517 -20.13 -40.17 26.56
N PRO A 518 -19.67 -39.25 25.69
CA PRO A 518 -20.32 -38.72 24.48
C PRO A 518 -19.65 -39.08 23.12
N SER A 519 -18.76 -40.08 23.02
CA SER A 519 -18.00 -40.40 21.79
C SER A 519 -18.67 -41.39 20.83
N ALA A 520 -19.81 -41.99 21.19
CA ALA A 520 -20.47 -43.02 20.38
C ALA A 520 -20.91 -42.54 18.98
N TRP A 521 -21.35 -41.29 18.84
CA TRP A 521 -21.73 -40.73 17.53
C TRP A 521 -20.53 -40.58 16.59
N MET A 522 -19.32 -40.35 17.12
CA MET A 522 -18.10 -40.18 16.31
C MET A 522 -17.71 -41.46 15.59
N LYS A 523 -18.00 -42.65 16.16
CA LYS A 523 -17.77 -43.91 15.46
C LYS A 523 -18.62 -44.02 14.20
N LEU A 524 -19.89 -43.63 14.31
CA LEU A 524 -20.81 -43.62 13.17
C LEU A 524 -20.34 -42.61 12.12
N ALA A 525 -19.95 -41.40 12.56
CA ALA A 525 -19.41 -40.37 11.69
C ALA A 525 -18.13 -40.82 10.97
N ILE A 526 -17.20 -41.51 11.65
CA ILE A 526 -15.99 -42.09 11.02
C ILE A 526 -16.34 -43.05 9.90
N LEU A 527 -17.32 -43.92 10.11
CA LEU A 527 -17.73 -44.89 9.09
C LEU A 527 -18.41 -44.20 7.90
N GLN A 528 -19.25 -43.20 8.17
CA GLN A 528 -19.93 -42.40 7.15
C GLN A 528 -18.92 -41.60 6.31
N ASP A 529 -18.07 -40.80 6.95
CA ASP A 529 -17.04 -39.99 6.31
C ASP A 529 -16.05 -40.84 5.49
N ALA A 530 -15.82 -42.10 5.89
CA ALA A 530 -15.02 -43.04 5.12
C ALA A 530 -15.70 -43.43 3.80
N GLU A 531 -17.00 -43.75 3.83
CA GLU A 531 -17.75 -44.05 2.59
C GLU A 531 -17.84 -42.82 1.68
N ASP A 532 -18.03 -41.65 2.27
CA ASP A 532 -18.03 -40.35 1.60
C ASP A 532 -16.69 -40.06 0.91
N ALA A 533 -15.56 -40.32 1.58
CA ALA A 533 -14.24 -40.20 0.98
C ALA A 533 -14.02 -41.17 -0.20
N ARG A 534 -14.54 -42.41 -0.11
CA ARG A 534 -14.49 -43.37 -1.23
C ARG A 534 -15.39 -42.94 -2.39
N LEU A 535 -16.56 -42.37 -2.09
CA LEU A 535 -17.43 -41.78 -3.11
C LEU A 535 -16.71 -40.63 -3.81
N ALA A 536 -16.12 -39.69 -3.06
CA ALA A 536 -15.35 -38.58 -3.61
C ALA A 536 -14.23 -39.07 -4.53
N ALA A 537 -13.44 -40.08 -4.12
CA ALA A 537 -12.39 -40.65 -4.96
C ALA A 537 -12.93 -41.24 -6.29
N ARG A 538 -14.08 -41.93 -6.25
CA ARG A 538 -14.73 -42.45 -7.48
C ARG A 538 -15.24 -41.33 -8.38
N VAL A 539 -15.84 -40.29 -7.79
CA VAL A 539 -16.29 -39.08 -8.51
C VAL A 539 -15.12 -38.37 -9.17
N GLN A 540 -13.96 -38.30 -8.52
CA GLN A 540 -12.74 -37.69 -9.07
C GLN A 540 -12.17 -38.45 -10.26
N LEU A 541 -12.31 -39.78 -10.29
CA LEU A 541 -11.82 -40.63 -11.39
C LEU A 541 -12.74 -40.63 -12.62
N GLU A 542 -14.03 -40.32 -12.46
CA GLU A 542 -14.97 -40.25 -13.56
C GLU A 542 -14.93 -38.87 -14.22
N VAL A 543 -14.43 -38.80 -15.46
CA VAL A 543 -14.24 -37.52 -16.17
C VAL A 543 -15.58 -36.94 -16.63
N ASP A 544 -16.55 -37.78 -16.97
CA ASP A 544 -17.88 -37.35 -17.42
C ASP A 544 -18.73 -36.83 -16.24
N GLY A 545 -18.98 -35.52 -16.20
CA GLY A 545 -19.70 -34.88 -15.11
C GLY A 545 -21.09 -35.48 -14.84
N ALA A 546 -21.82 -35.93 -15.86
CA ALA A 546 -23.14 -36.52 -15.68
C ALA A 546 -23.06 -37.94 -15.07
N LYS A 547 -22.09 -38.76 -15.51
CA LYS A 547 -21.85 -40.08 -14.91
C LYS A 547 -21.32 -39.95 -13.49
N ALA A 548 -20.45 -38.99 -13.23
CA ALA A 548 -19.95 -38.71 -11.90
C ALA A 548 -21.07 -38.24 -10.96
N LEU A 549 -21.97 -37.37 -11.43
CA LEU A 549 -23.16 -36.99 -10.67
C LEU A 549 -24.04 -38.20 -10.37
N ALA A 550 -24.19 -39.13 -11.32
CA ALA A 550 -24.95 -40.36 -11.09
C ALA A 550 -24.40 -41.21 -9.93
N LEU A 551 -23.08 -41.18 -9.68
CA LEU A 551 -22.47 -41.83 -8.51
C LEU A 551 -22.93 -41.18 -7.20
N VAL A 552 -22.99 -39.84 -7.16
CA VAL A 552 -23.47 -39.08 -6.00
C VAL A 552 -24.96 -39.30 -5.80
N LYS A 553 -25.77 -39.25 -6.86
CA LYS A 553 -27.22 -39.56 -6.79
C LYS A 553 -27.50 -40.96 -6.24
N ALA A 554 -26.64 -41.92 -6.54
CA ALA A 554 -26.75 -43.29 -6.03
C ALA A 554 -26.42 -43.42 -4.53
N SER A 555 -25.77 -42.42 -3.90
CA SER A 555 -25.51 -42.39 -2.46
C SER A 555 -26.61 -41.72 -1.64
N ARG A 556 -27.70 -41.26 -2.28
CA ARG A 556 -28.81 -40.60 -1.60
C ARG A 556 -29.48 -41.55 -0.59
N ASP A 557 -29.60 -41.09 0.65
CA ASP A 557 -30.43 -41.68 1.70
C ASP A 557 -31.53 -40.68 2.09
N ASP A 558 -32.79 -41.06 1.89
CA ASP A 558 -33.94 -40.18 2.22
C ASP A 558 -34.07 -39.89 3.72
N LYS A 559 -33.39 -40.66 4.58
CA LYS A 559 -33.34 -40.42 6.03
C LYS A 559 -32.24 -39.43 6.44
N ASP A 560 -31.30 -39.14 5.55
CA ASP A 560 -30.19 -38.23 5.77
C ASP A 560 -29.92 -37.42 4.48
N LEU A 561 -30.89 -36.58 4.13
CA LEU A 561 -30.79 -35.72 2.95
C LEU A 561 -29.73 -34.63 3.14
N ARG A 562 -29.37 -34.31 4.39
CA ARG A 562 -28.25 -33.41 4.72
C ARG A 562 -26.96 -33.94 4.14
N ASN A 563 -26.63 -35.21 4.40
CA ASN A 563 -25.41 -35.79 3.86
C ASN A 563 -25.42 -35.75 2.33
N TYR A 564 -26.55 -36.11 1.71
CA TYR A 564 -26.67 -36.03 0.25
C TYR A 564 -26.41 -34.61 -0.31
N PHE A 565 -26.91 -33.56 0.34
CA PHE A 565 -26.62 -32.17 -0.03
C PHE A 565 -25.13 -31.83 0.11
N THR A 566 -24.49 -32.20 1.22
CA THR A 566 -23.06 -31.96 1.43
C THR A 566 -22.19 -32.68 0.41
N ASN A 567 -22.60 -33.88 -0.03
CA ASN A 567 -21.91 -34.64 -1.09
C ASN A 567 -21.94 -33.90 -2.43
N LEU A 568 -23.03 -33.16 -2.70
CA LEU A 568 -23.19 -32.38 -3.93
C LEU A 568 -22.31 -31.11 -3.90
N ILE A 569 -22.33 -30.36 -2.81
CA ILE A 569 -21.72 -29.02 -2.76
C ILE A 569 -20.34 -29.04 -2.11
N ARG A 570 -20.29 -29.30 -0.81
CA ARG A 570 -19.08 -29.21 0.02
C ARG A 570 -19.27 -29.98 1.33
N TYR A 571 -18.37 -30.93 1.64
CA TYR A 571 -18.25 -31.45 3.00
C TYR A 571 -17.44 -30.47 3.84
N GLY A 572 -17.78 -30.33 5.12
CA GLY A 572 -17.02 -29.52 6.07
C GLY A 572 -15.50 -29.73 5.94
N GLY A 573 -14.78 -28.65 5.61
CA GLY A 573 -13.33 -28.44 5.72
C GLY A 573 -12.32 -29.45 5.13
N SER A 574 -12.69 -30.67 4.74
CA SER A 574 -11.72 -31.77 4.59
C SER A 574 -11.85 -32.61 3.31
N THR A 575 -13.00 -32.60 2.63
CA THR A 575 -13.19 -33.26 1.32
C THR A 575 -14.02 -32.35 0.41
N PRO A 576 -13.53 -31.95 -0.78
CA PRO A 576 -14.34 -31.22 -1.75
C PRO A 576 -15.60 -32.02 -2.13
N GLY A 577 -16.75 -31.35 -2.15
CA GLY A 577 -17.97 -31.95 -2.69
C GLY A 577 -17.90 -32.07 -4.21
N PHE A 578 -18.95 -32.62 -4.83
CA PHE A 578 -19.01 -32.79 -6.28
C PHE A 578 -18.80 -31.47 -7.05
N VAL A 579 -19.52 -30.40 -6.68
CA VAL A 579 -19.44 -29.09 -7.35
C VAL A 579 -18.06 -28.46 -7.18
N ASP A 580 -17.55 -28.37 -5.95
CA ASP A 580 -16.22 -27.82 -5.66
C ASP A 580 -15.13 -28.48 -6.51
N PHE A 581 -15.15 -29.82 -6.59
CA PHE A 581 -14.18 -30.57 -7.39
C PHE A 581 -14.29 -30.24 -8.88
N ARG A 582 -15.52 -30.19 -9.41
CA ARG A 582 -15.78 -29.92 -10.83
C ARG A 582 -15.32 -28.51 -11.22
N LEU A 583 -15.58 -27.52 -10.37
CA LEU A 583 -15.08 -26.16 -10.56
C LEU A 583 -13.54 -26.13 -10.56
N ALA A 584 -12.91 -26.81 -9.61
CA ALA A 584 -11.45 -26.89 -9.53
C ALA A 584 -10.82 -27.60 -10.73
N SER A 585 -11.51 -28.58 -11.33
CA SER A 585 -11.05 -29.29 -12.53
C SER A 585 -11.38 -28.57 -13.85
N GLY A 586 -12.08 -27.43 -13.81
CA GLY A 586 -12.53 -26.70 -15.00
C GLY A 586 -13.73 -27.35 -15.72
N ASP A 587 -14.43 -28.28 -15.09
CA ASP A 587 -15.65 -28.91 -15.61
C ASP A 587 -16.89 -28.11 -15.17
N TYR A 588 -17.05 -26.90 -15.72
CA TYR A 588 -18.12 -25.96 -15.33
C TYR A 588 -19.52 -26.49 -15.70
N VAL A 589 -19.64 -27.27 -16.77
CA VAL A 589 -20.90 -27.93 -17.15
C VAL A 589 -21.26 -29.00 -16.11
N GLY A 590 -20.30 -29.83 -15.70
CA GLY A 590 -20.50 -30.81 -14.63
C GLY A 590 -20.86 -30.13 -13.30
N ALA A 591 -20.15 -29.06 -12.92
CA ALA A 591 -20.45 -28.28 -11.73
C ALA A 591 -21.90 -27.77 -11.74
N GLN A 592 -22.36 -27.24 -12.88
CA GLN A 592 -23.73 -26.76 -13.04
C GLN A 592 -24.77 -27.87 -12.84
N LEU A 593 -24.53 -29.10 -13.31
CA LEU A 593 -25.43 -30.23 -13.06
C LEU A 593 -25.57 -30.55 -11.58
N GLY A 594 -24.48 -30.43 -10.82
CA GLY A 594 -24.48 -30.62 -9.37
C GLY A 594 -25.24 -29.51 -8.64
N LEU A 595 -25.06 -28.26 -9.07
CA LEU A 595 -25.83 -27.12 -8.55
C LEU A 595 -27.33 -27.28 -8.81
N ASP A 596 -27.72 -27.65 -10.04
CA ASP A 596 -29.12 -27.87 -10.40
C ASP A 596 -29.77 -28.96 -9.50
N GLU A 597 -29.06 -30.04 -9.18
CA GLU A 597 -29.54 -31.09 -8.26
C GLU A 597 -29.65 -30.59 -6.81
N ALA A 598 -28.66 -29.81 -6.34
CA ALA A 598 -28.64 -29.27 -4.99
C ALA A 598 -29.76 -28.23 -4.77
N GLU A 599 -30.03 -27.39 -5.78
CA GLU A 599 -31.15 -26.45 -5.78
C GLU A 599 -32.50 -27.15 -5.67
N LEU A 600 -32.69 -28.26 -6.38
CA LEU A 600 -33.90 -29.08 -6.28
C LEU A 600 -34.07 -29.66 -4.87
N LEU A 601 -32.96 -30.08 -4.24
CA LEU A 601 -32.98 -30.66 -2.91
C LEU A 601 -33.33 -29.63 -1.82
N LEU A 602 -32.78 -28.41 -1.88
CA LEU A 602 -33.10 -27.33 -0.93
C LEU A 602 -34.58 -26.93 -0.96
N GLN A 603 -35.26 -27.13 -2.09
CA GLN A 603 -36.69 -26.86 -2.22
C GLN A 603 -37.58 -28.01 -1.73
N HIS A 604 -36.98 -29.15 -1.36
CA HIS A 604 -37.73 -30.34 -0.97
C HIS A 604 -38.21 -30.21 0.50
N PRO A 605 -39.52 -30.36 0.79
CA PRO A 605 -40.06 -30.19 2.14
C PRO A 605 -39.37 -31.06 3.20
N GLU A 606 -39.06 -32.31 2.84
CA GLU A 606 -38.38 -33.28 3.69
C GLU A 606 -36.93 -32.87 4.02
N TYR A 607 -36.22 -32.21 3.09
CA TYR A 607 -34.91 -31.65 3.40
C TYR A 607 -35.05 -30.52 4.42
N ILE A 608 -36.04 -29.63 4.24
CA ILE A 608 -36.28 -28.53 5.18
C ILE A 608 -36.70 -29.08 6.55
N GLU A 609 -37.62 -30.03 6.63
CA GLU A 609 -38.05 -30.64 7.88
C GLU A 609 -36.89 -31.25 8.67
N GLN A 610 -35.93 -31.89 7.99
CA GLN A 610 -34.74 -32.46 8.63
C GLN A 610 -33.73 -31.41 9.13
N ASN A 611 -33.79 -30.17 8.65
CA ASN A 611 -32.70 -29.20 8.79
C ASN A 611 -33.12 -27.80 9.26
N VAL A 612 -34.41 -27.48 9.33
CA VAL A 612 -34.90 -26.13 9.64
C VAL A 612 -34.38 -25.63 10.99
N SER A 613 -34.18 -26.54 11.95
CA SER A 613 -33.64 -26.23 13.27
C SER A 613 -32.14 -25.94 13.34
N ILE A 614 -31.45 -26.00 12.19
CA ILE A 614 -30.04 -25.68 12.07
C ILE A 614 -29.86 -24.84 10.81
N MET A 615 -30.04 -23.52 10.96
CA MET A 615 -30.07 -22.54 9.87
C MET A 615 -28.92 -22.68 8.86
N THR A 616 -27.71 -23.04 9.31
CA THR A 616 -26.53 -23.23 8.45
C THR A 616 -26.74 -24.21 7.28
N PHE A 617 -27.60 -25.23 7.45
CA PHE A 617 -27.87 -26.25 6.43
C PHE A 617 -28.99 -25.88 5.45
N VAL A 618 -29.75 -24.83 5.75
CA VAL A 618 -30.79 -24.32 4.84
C VAL A 618 -30.33 -23.02 4.22
N MET A 619 -30.04 -22.02 5.05
CA MET A 619 -29.70 -20.68 4.59
C MET A 619 -28.19 -20.43 4.53
N GLY A 620 -27.41 -20.90 5.51
CA GLY A 620 -26.01 -20.50 5.69
C GLY A 620 -24.97 -21.16 4.77
N SER A 621 -23.75 -21.29 5.28
CA SER A 621 -22.53 -21.74 4.56
C SER A 621 -22.53 -23.20 4.11
N THR A 622 -23.58 -23.96 4.39
CA THR A 622 -23.81 -25.31 3.87
C THR A 622 -25.25 -25.47 3.35
N GLY A 623 -25.82 -24.37 2.86
CA GLY A 623 -27.14 -24.31 2.24
C GLY A 623 -27.14 -23.26 1.11
N CYS A 624 -28.08 -22.32 1.16
CA CYS A 624 -28.24 -21.27 0.16
C CYS A 624 -26.98 -20.42 -0.11
N LEU A 625 -26.29 -19.93 0.93
CA LEU A 625 -25.08 -19.11 0.72
C LEU A 625 -23.99 -19.92 0.00
N ALA A 626 -23.84 -21.20 0.33
CA ALA A 626 -22.88 -22.07 -0.35
C ALA A 626 -23.17 -22.15 -1.86
N LEU A 627 -24.43 -22.32 -2.26
CA LEU A 627 -24.79 -22.34 -3.68
C LEU A 627 -24.50 -21.00 -4.36
N LEU A 628 -24.82 -19.88 -3.70
CA LEU A 628 -24.57 -18.54 -4.24
C LEU A 628 -23.07 -18.27 -4.43
N GLU A 629 -22.23 -18.69 -3.49
CA GLU A 629 -20.76 -18.63 -3.58
C GLU A 629 -20.23 -19.43 -4.79
N GLN A 630 -20.78 -20.62 -5.05
CA GLN A 630 -20.39 -21.41 -6.23
C GLN A 630 -20.80 -20.74 -7.55
N TYR A 631 -21.97 -20.10 -7.59
CA TYR A 631 -22.36 -19.32 -8.77
C TYR A 631 -21.49 -18.09 -8.99
N GLN A 632 -21.06 -17.39 -7.93
CA GLN A 632 -20.08 -16.31 -8.04
C GLN A 632 -18.76 -16.83 -8.62
N THR A 633 -18.33 -18.02 -8.21
CA THR A 633 -17.13 -18.68 -8.78
C THR A 633 -17.32 -18.97 -10.28
N LEU A 634 -18.47 -19.50 -10.70
CA LEU A 634 -18.78 -19.71 -12.12
C LEU A 634 -18.77 -18.39 -12.92
N LEU A 635 -19.39 -17.33 -12.38
CA LEU A 635 -19.40 -15.98 -12.97
C LEU A 635 -18.00 -15.41 -13.17
N ALA A 636 -17.07 -15.73 -12.27
CA ALA A 636 -15.69 -15.27 -12.32
C ALA A 636 -14.79 -16.12 -13.24
N LYS A 637 -15.09 -17.42 -13.40
CA LYS A 637 -14.20 -18.40 -14.06
C LYS A 637 -14.64 -18.82 -15.46
N ASP A 638 -15.92 -18.71 -15.80
CA ASP A 638 -16.46 -19.09 -17.11
C ASP A 638 -17.17 -17.89 -17.77
N SER A 639 -16.37 -17.08 -18.46
CA SER A 639 -16.84 -15.85 -19.12
C SER A 639 -17.85 -16.11 -20.23
N ASP A 640 -17.79 -17.26 -20.90
CA ASP A 640 -18.59 -17.56 -22.08
C ASP A 640 -20.07 -17.78 -21.71
N ASN A 641 -20.35 -18.25 -20.49
CA ASN A 641 -21.69 -18.52 -19.98
C ASN A 641 -22.16 -17.52 -18.91
N LYS A 642 -21.43 -16.42 -18.71
CA LYS A 642 -21.68 -15.43 -17.65
C LYS A 642 -23.13 -14.93 -17.58
N ALA A 643 -23.76 -14.67 -18.72
CA ALA A 643 -25.15 -14.21 -18.77
C ALA A 643 -26.14 -15.26 -18.23
N SER A 644 -25.91 -16.54 -18.53
CA SER A 644 -26.73 -17.63 -18.03
C SER A 644 -26.53 -17.84 -16.53
N TYR A 645 -25.29 -17.80 -16.05
CA TYR A 645 -25.00 -17.91 -14.61
C TYR A 645 -25.56 -16.73 -13.82
N LEU A 646 -25.59 -15.52 -14.40
CA LEU A 646 -26.19 -14.37 -13.74
C LEU A 646 -27.71 -14.54 -13.59
N GLU A 647 -28.39 -15.07 -14.60
CA GLU A 647 -29.81 -15.38 -14.52
C GLU A 647 -30.10 -16.46 -13.48
N LYS A 648 -29.31 -17.55 -13.49
CA LYS A 648 -29.43 -18.65 -12.51
C LYS A 648 -29.15 -18.17 -11.09
N SER A 649 -28.10 -17.38 -10.88
CA SER A 649 -27.76 -16.81 -9.58
C SER A 649 -28.89 -15.92 -9.03
N ARG A 650 -29.53 -15.11 -9.87
CA ARG A 650 -30.74 -14.35 -9.48
C ARG A 650 -31.93 -15.25 -9.16
N GLY A 651 -32.13 -16.32 -9.92
CA GLY A 651 -33.17 -17.32 -9.65
C GLY A 651 -32.98 -18.00 -8.30
N LEU A 652 -31.76 -18.49 -8.04
CA LEU A 652 -31.35 -19.08 -6.77
C LEU A 652 -31.52 -18.08 -5.62
N ALA A 653 -31.03 -16.85 -5.77
CA ALA A 653 -31.16 -15.81 -4.76
C ALA A 653 -32.62 -15.55 -4.38
N LYS A 654 -33.54 -15.49 -5.37
CA LYS A 654 -34.98 -15.38 -5.12
C LYS A 654 -35.55 -16.58 -4.38
N MET A 655 -35.15 -17.79 -4.77
CA MET A 655 -35.56 -19.01 -4.07
C MET A 655 -35.11 -18.98 -2.60
N CYS A 656 -33.86 -18.59 -2.35
CA CYS A 656 -33.30 -18.48 -1.00
C CYS A 656 -33.97 -17.40 -0.16
N VAL A 657 -34.26 -16.23 -0.74
CA VAL A 657 -35.10 -15.20 -0.10
C VAL A 657 -36.48 -15.78 0.25
N GLY A 658 -37.08 -16.56 -0.66
CA GLY A 658 -38.34 -17.26 -0.40
C GLY A 658 -38.26 -18.25 0.78
N LEU A 659 -37.18 -19.03 0.87
CA LEU A 659 -36.94 -19.94 2.00
C LEU A 659 -36.78 -19.18 3.32
N ALA A 660 -35.97 -18.13 3.34
CA ALA A 660 -35.79 -17.26 4.51
C ALA A 660 -37.13 -16.68 4.99
N GLN A 661 -37.94 -16.17 4.07
CA GLN A 661 -39.25 -15.59 4.39
C GLN A 661 -40.31 -16.64 4.77
N THR A 662 -40.15 -17.90 4.37
CA THR A 662 -41.11 -18.97 4.69
C THR A 662 -40.80 -19.62 6.02
N TYR A 663 -39.53 -19.91 6.29
CA TYR A 663 -39.10 -20.73 7.42
C TYR A 663 -38.40 -19.93 8.53
N TYR A 664 -37.84 -18.76 8.20
CA TYR A 664 -37.04 -17.93 9.11
C TYR A 664 -37.61 -16.50 9.25
N ALA A 665 -38.89 -16.30 8.97
CA ALA A 665 -39.51 -14.97 9.12
C ALA A 665 -39.70 -14.56 10.58
N GLU A 666 -39.87 -15.52 11.48
CA GLU A 666 -40.19 -15.30 12.88
C GLU A 666 -39.39 -16.26 13.76
N GLY A 667 -38.40 -15.73 14.48
CA GLY A 667 -37.62 -16.47 15.46
C GLY A 667 -38.20 -16.35 16.88
N VAL A 668 -38.12 -17.44 17.63
CA VAL A 668 -38.55 -17.54 19.04
C VAL A 668 -37.56 -18.44 19.79
N ASP A 669 -36.93 -17.91 20.84
CA ASP A 669 -35.94 -18.65 21.62
C ASP A 669 -36.53 -19.94 22.24
N GLY A 670 -35.74 -21.02 22.17
CA GLY A 670 -36.15 -22.34 22.64
C GLY A 670 -37.11 -23.10 21.70
N THR A 671 -37.32 -22.60 20.48
CA THR A 671 -37.98 -23.33 19.39
C THR A 671 -36.97 -23.82 18.36
N ASP A 672 -37.44 -24.45 17.27
CA ASP A 672 -36.56 -24.88 16.19
C ASP A 672 -35.86 -23.68 15.51
N VAL A 673 -36.47 -22.50 15.48
CA VAL A 673 -35.87 -21.30 14.89
C VAL A 673 -35.73 -20.23 15.96
N GLU A 674 -34.49 -19.98 16.41
CA GLU A 674 -34.21 -18.94 17.40
C GLU A 674 -34.22 -17.55 16.76
N ILE A 675 -34.27 -16.49 17.59
CA ILE A 675 -34.28 -15.11 17.09
C ILE A 675 -33.06 -14.82 16.23
N ASN A 676 -31.87 -15.28 16.66
CA ASN A 676 -30.63 -15.10 15.91
C ASN A 676 -30.61 -15.86 14.59
N ASP A 677 -31.22 -17.06 14.53
CA ASP A 677 -31.35 -17.80 13.27
C ASP A 677 -32.19 -17.01 12.26
N ALA A 678 -33.31 -16.42 12.71
CA ALA A 678 -34.17 -15.59 11.88
C ALA A 678 -33.47 -14.31 11.39
N ILE A 679 -32.68 -13.66 12.24
CA ILE A 679 -31.89 -12.49 11.84
C ILE A 679 -30.85 -12.90 10.79
N ASN A 680 -29.98 -13.86 11.11
CA ASN A 680 -28.85 -14.25 10.27
C ASN A 680 -29.29 -14.84 8.92
N ALA A 681 -30.36 -15.67 8.90
CA ALA A 681 -30.95 -16.19 7.67
C ALA A 681 -31.40 -15.09 6.70
N ASN A 682 -31.81 -13.93 7.23
CA ASN A 682 -32.28 -12.79 6.45
C ASN A 682 -31.21 -11.71 6.25
N SER A 683 -30.12 -11.68 7.03
CA SER A 683 -29.05 -10.70 6.88
C SER A 683 -27.87 -11.22 6.05
N ASP A 684 -27.46 -12.48 6.23
CA ASP A 684 -26.19 -12.96 5.67
C ASP A 684 -26.25 -13.07 4.13
N ILE A 685 -27.44 -13.31 3.57
CA ILE A 685 -27.65 -13.37 2.12
C ILE A 685 -27.47 -12.00 1.44
N ILE A 686 -27.53 -10.89 2.17
CA ILE A 686 -27.40 -9.52 1.66
C ILE A 686 -26.11 -9.34 0.86
N GLU A 687 -24.99 -9.92 1.33
CA GLU A 687 -23.68 -9.91 0.66
C GLU A 687 -23.79 -10.37 -0.80
N TYR A 688 -24.65 -11.34 -1.08
CA TYR A 688 -24.83 -11.93 -2.41
C TYR A 688 -25.88 -11.19 -3.24
N LEU A 689 -26.85 -10.52 -2.60
CA LEU A 689 -27.94 -9.84 -3.30
C LEU A 689 -27.53 -8.50 -3.92
N TYR A 690 -26.65 -7.74 -3.24
CA TYR A 690 -26.22 -6.43 -3.75
C TYR A 690 -25.50 -6.53 -5.10
N PRO A 691 -24.50 -7.41 -5.30
CA PRO A 691 -23.86 -7.59 -6.61
C PRO A 691 -24.83 -8.00 -7.73
N LEU A 692 -25.98 -8.61 -7.39
CA LEU A 692 -27.00 -9.05 -8.34
C LEU A 692 -28.02 -7.95 -8.69
N GLY A 693 -28.01 -6.82 -7.97
CA GLY A 693 -28.93 -5.70 -8.14
C GLY A 693 -30.34 -5.96 -7.59
N MET A 694 -30.48 -6.81 -6.56
CA MET A 694 -31.76 -7.28 -6.03
C MET A 694 -32.30 -6.41 -4.89
N THR A 695 -32.54 -5.13 -5.18
CA THR A 695 -32.87 -4.11 -4.17
C THR A 695 -34.22 -4.35 -3.47
N GLU A 696 -35.22 -4.90 -4.16
CA GLU A 696 -36.53 -5.20 -3.57
C GLU A 696 -36.44 -6.36 -2.57
N GLU A 697 -35.68 -7.40 -2.92
CA GLU A 697 -35.43 -8.54 -2.07
C GLU A 697 -34.60 -8.17 -0.84
N ILE A 698 -33.57 -7.33 -1.02
CA ILE A 698 -32.78 -6.76 0.09
C ILE A 698 -33.67 -6.01 1.08
N ALA A 699 -34.54 -5.12 0.58
CA ALA A 699 -35.47 -4.39 1.43
C ALA A 699 -36.41 -5.34 2.20
N THR A 700 -36.85 -6.43 1.56
CA THR A 700 -37.74 -7.43 2.18
C THR A 700 -37.06 -8.17 3.32
N ILE A 701 -35.88 -8.74 3.08
CA ILE A 701 -35.16 -9.51 4.11
C ILE A 701 -34.65 -8.61 5.25
N LEU A 702 -34.24 -7.38 4.95
CA LEU A 702 -33.84 -6.42 5.98
C LEU A 702 -35.01 -6.07 6.90
N LEU A 703 -36.22 -5.87 6.36
CA LEU A 703 -37.41 -5.65 7.19
C LEU A 703 -37.66 -6.83 8.14
N THR A 704 -37.47 -8.06 7.67
CA THR A 704 -37.63 -9.28 8.49
C THR A 704 -36.52 -9.41 9.55
N ALA A 705 -35.27 -9.11 9.18
CA ALA A 705 -34.16 -9.10 10.12
C ALA A 705 -34.39 -8.05 11.23
N GLU A 706 -34.81 -6.83 10.87
CA GLU A 706 -35.15 -5.76 11.82
C GLU A 706 -36.33 -6.12 12.72
N HIS A 707 -37.35 -6.81 12.17
CA HIS A 707 -38.48 -7.28 12.96
C HIS A 707 -38.05 -8.23 14.08
N ASN A 708 -37.16 -9.17 13.78
CA ASN A 708 -36.63 -10.12 14.76
C ASN A 708 -35.64 -9.44 15.72
N LEU A 709 -34.80 -8.55 15.21
CA LEU A 709 -33.87 -7.76 16.02
C LEU A 709 -34.60 -6.92 17.08
N ALA A 710 -35.79 -6.39 16.78
CA ALA A 710 -36.60 -5.63 17.72
C ALA A 710 -37.08 -6.44 18.94
N LYS A 711 -36.91 -7.76 18.95
CA LYS A 711 -37.22 -8.64 20.09
C LYS A 711 -36.06 -8.76 21.09
N ILE A 712 -34.85 -8.39 20.69
CA ILE A 712 -33.65 -8.42 21.54
C ILE A 712 -33.54 -7.07 22.26
N ASP A 713 -33.26 -7.08 23.57
CA ASP A 713 -33.01 -5.85 24.31
C ASP A 713 -31.70 -5.20 23.79
N PRO A 714 -31.72 -3.90 23.41
CA PRO A 714 -30.51 -3.20 23.00
C PRO A 714 -29.37 -3.17 24.03
N LEU A 715 -29.61 -3.54 25.29
CA LEU A 715 -28.60 -3.67 26.34
C LEU A 715 -28.01 -5.09 26.46
N GLU A 716 -28.46 -6.04 25.65
CA GLU A 716 -27.90 -7.38 25.56
C GLU A 716 -26.78 -7.45 24.51
N SER A 717 -25.80 -8.34 24.73
CA SER A 717 -24.65 -8.49 23.83
C SER A 717 -25.03 -9.01 22.44
N GLU A 718 -26.10 -9.78 22.41
CA GLU A 718 -26.72 -10.39 21.26
C GLU A 718 -27.18 -9.30 20.27
N TYR A 719 -27.70 -8.17 20.76
CA TYR A 719 -28.17 -7.07 19.92
C TYR A 719 -27.04 -6.47 19.09
N PHE A 720 -25.96 -6.00 19.72
CA PHE A 720 -24.87 -5.35 18.98
C PHE A 720 -24.13 -6.35 18.09
N THR A 721 -24.09 -7.63 18.48
CA THR A 721 -23.51 -8.72 17.67
C THR A 721 -24.33 -8.92 16.39
N ALA A 722 -25.65 -9.02 16.50
CA ALA A 722 -26.56 -9.16 15.36
C ALA A 722 -26.53 -7.94 14.41
N VAL A 723 -26.58 -6.72 14.97
CA VAL A 723 -26.50 -5.48 14.19
C VAL A 723 -25.16 -5.37 13.44
N SER A 724 -24.06 -5.75 14.08
CA SER A 724 -22.74 -5.73 13.43
C SER A 724 -22.65 -6.81 12.35
N GLY A 725 -23.30 -7.97 12.52
CA GLY A 725 -23.45 -8.97 11.46
C GLY A 725 -24.14 -8.41 10.21
N ILE A 726 -25.25 -7.69 10.38
CA ILE A 726 -25.92 -6.99 9.29
C ILE A 726 -24.99 -5.95 8.66
N ALA A 727 -24.27 -5.16 9.47
CA ALA A 727 -23.31 -4.18 8.99
C ALA A 727 -22.22 -4.81 8.11
N HIS A 728 -21.68 -5.96 8.54
CA HIS A 728 -20.67 -6.71 7.81
C HIS A 728 -21.21 -7.24 6.47
N ALA A 729 -22.40 -7.84 6.46
CA ALA A 729 -23.03 -8.34 5.24
C ALA A 729 -23.33 -7.21 4.24
N SER A 730 -23.80 -6.05 4.71
CA SER A 730 -23.98 -4.85 3.88
C SER A 730 -22.65 -4.37 3.28
N TYR A 731 -21.58 -4.33 4.08
CA TYR A 731 -20.27 -3.92 3.62
C TYR A 731 -19.70 -4.88 2.56
N GLN A 732 -19.71 -6.19 2.82
CA GLN A 732 -19.24 -7.20 1.86
C GLN A 732 -20.04 -7.18 0.55
N GLY A 733 -21.35 -6.89 0.63
CA GLY A 733 -22.19 -6.69 -0.55
C GLY A 733 -21.90 -5.40 -1.32
N GLY A 734 -21.15 -4.46 -0.75
CA GLY A 734 -20.77 -3.18 -1.37
C GLY A 734 -21.61 -1.97 -0.94
N ASP A 735 -22.58 -2.11 -0.02
CA ASP A 735 -23.33 -0.98 0.54
C ASP A 735 -22.68 -0.45 1.82
N HIS A 736 -21.64 0.33 1.60
CA HIS A 736 -20.80 0.91 2.65
C HIS A 736 -21.55 1.91 3.53
N GLN A 737 -22.51 2.65 2.97
CA GLN A 737 -23.27 3.67 3.70
C GLN A 737 -24.23 3.03 4.70
N SER A 738 -24.94 1.98 4.29
CA SER A 738 -25.81 1.21 5.18
C SER A 738 -24.98 0.52 6.27
N ALA A 739 -23.84 -0.06 5.91
CA ALA A 739 -22.93 -0.69 6.88
C ALA A 739 -22.52 0.27 8.01
N ILE A 740 -22.12 1.51 7.68
CA ILE A 740 -21.79 2.54 8.68
C ILE A 740 -22.99 2.82 9.60
N GLY A 741 -24.20 2.94 9.05
CA GLY A 741 -25.42 3.16 9.83
C GLY A 741 -25.72 2.06 10.84
N PHE A 742 -25.48 0.80 10.47
CA PHE A 742 -25.60 -0.33 11.40
C PHE A 742 -24.50 -0.31 12.47
N TYR A 743 -23.24 -0.04 12.11
CA TYR A 743 -22.18 0.11 13.11
C TYR A 743 -22.46 1.24 14.10
N GLN A 744 -23.02 2.37 13.67
CA GLN A 744 -23.44 3.45 14.56
C GLN A 744 -24.48 2.98 15.59
N ARG A 745 -25.44 2.14 15.18
CA ARG A 745 -26.43 1.54 16.10
C ARG A 745 -25.81 0.55 17.08
N ALA A 746 -24.91 -0.31 16.60
CA ALA A 746 -24.17 -1.23 17.46
C ALA A 746 -23.35 -0.46 18.51
N ILE A 747 -22.66 0.61 18.08
CA ILE A 747 -21.89 1.49 18.95
C ILE A 747 -22.77 2.20 19.98
N ALA A 748 -23.93 2.72 19.57
CA ALA A 748 -24.88 3.34 20.51
C ALA A 748 -25.34 2.36 21.60
N SER A 749 -25.63 1.11 21.23
CA SER A 749 -25.93 0.03 22.18
C SER A 749 -24.74 -0.24 23.13
N ILE A 750 -23.53 -0.40 22.59
CA ILE A 750 -22.32 -0.66 23.39
C ILE A 750 -22.06 0.45 24.40
N VAL A 751 -22.22 1.72 24.01
CA VAL A 751 -22.04 2.87 24.91
C VAL A 751 -23.02 2.83 26.09
N GLU A 752 -24.28 2.41 25.86
CA GLU A 752 -25.24 2.23 26.96
C GLU A 752 -24.92 1.01 27.83
N ILE A 753 -24.49 -0.10 27.22
CA ILE A 753 -24.05 -1.30 27.95
C ILE A 753 -22.89 -0.95 28.89
N GLU A 754 -21.87 -0.24 28.41
CA GLU A 754 -20.70 0.16 29.18
C GLU A 754 -21.09 0.91 30.46
N LYS A 755 -22.13 1.75 30.45
CA LYS A 755 -22.63 2.46 31.65
C LYS A 755 -23.12 1.54 32.75
N THR A 756 -23.60 0.34 32.41
CA THR A 756 -24.13 -0.65 33.36
C THR A 756 -23.05 -1.52 33.99
N LEU A 757 -21.85 -1.56 33.40
CA LEU A 757 -20.76 -2.44 33.83
C LEU A 757 -20.10 -1.95 35.13
N SER A 758 -19.60 -2.90 35.92
CA SER A 758 -18.76 -2.59 37.08
C SER A 758 -17.45 -1.92 36.66
N ASP A 759 -16.82 -1.17 37.56
CA ASP A 759 -15.50 -0.55 37.35
C ASP A 759 -14.45 -1.51 36.77
N SER A 760 -14.46 -2.78 37.19
CA SER A 760 -13.50 -3.79 36.72
C SER A 760 -13.75 -4.27 35.28
N GLN A 761 -14.96 -4.04 34.77
CA GLN A 761 -15.43 -4.49 33.46
C GLN A 761 -15.44 -3.36 32.42
N LYS A 762 -15.29 -2.09 32.82
CA LYS A 762 -15.25 -0.95 31.90
C LYS A 762 -14.25 -1.16 30.75
N GLY A 763 -14.71 -0.88 29.53
CA GLY A 763 -13.99 -1.04 28.26
C GLY A 763 -13.84 -2.48 27.78
N LEU A 764 -14.37 -3.48 28.49
CA LEU A 764 -14.26 -4.89 28.08
C LEU A 764 -15.11 -5.19 26.85
N VAL A 765 -16.32 -4.65 26.76
CA VAL A 765 -17.22 -4.89 25.62
C VAL A 765 -16.67 -4.20 24.39
N VAL A 766 -16.14 -2.98 24.55
CA VAL A 766 -15.42 -2.28 23.48
C VAL A 766 -14.20 -3.07 22.99
N THR A 767 -13.40 -3.66 23.89
CA THR A 767 -12.28 -4.52 23.50
C THR A 767 -12.74 -5.70 22.63
N TYR A 768 -13.84 -6.36 23.02
CA TYR A 768 -14.42 -7.47 22.27
C TYR A 768 -14.90 -7.01 20.87
N PHE A 769 -15.61 -5.90 20.80
CA PHE A 769 -16.13 -5.34 19.56
C PHE A 769 -15.04 -4.85 18.60
N MET A 770 -13.89 -4.41 19.13
CA MET A 770 -12.75 -3.98 18.32
C MET A 770 -11.93 -5.16 17.79
N GLU A 771 -11.62 -6.16 18.63
CA GLU A 771 -10.52 -7.11 18.35
C GLU A 771 -10.90 -8.61 18.28
N ASP A 772 -12.12 -9.05 18.61
CA ASP A 772 -12.39 -10.50 18.65
C ASP A 772 -12.35 -11.10 17.23
N VAL A 773 -11.23 -11.75 16.92
CA VAL A 773 -10.96 -12.40 15.63
C VAL A 773 -11.89 -13.56 15.30
N ARG A 774 -12.65 -14.08 16.28
CA ARG A 774 -13.68 -15.10 16.04
C ARG A 774 -14.99 -14.48 15.52
N PHE A 775 -15.09 -13.15 15.58
CA PHE A 775 -16.22 -12.37 15.13
C PHE A 775 -15.79 -11.51 13.94
N SER A 776 -16.07 -11.97 12.71
CA SER A 776 -15.65 -11.28 11.48
C SER A 776 -16.24 -9.87 11.31
N ALA A 777 -17.32 -9.57 12.03
CA ALA A 777 -18.00 -8.28 12.05
C ALA A 777 -17.45 -7.30 13.11
N ASN A 778 -16.25 -7.52 13.63
CA ASN A 778 -15.59 -6.54 14.51
C ASN A 778 -15.21 -5.26 13.76
N TYR A 779 -15.15 -4.14 14.49
CA TYR A 779 -14.97 -2.82 13.90
C TYR A 779 -13.59 -2.61 13.27
N GLN A 780 -12.54 -3.25 13.82
CA GLN A 780 -11.20 -3.16 13.25
C GLN A 780 -11.11 -3.81 11.86
N THR A 781 -11.84 -4.91 11.65
CA THR A 781 -11.92 -5.58 10.35
C THR A 781 -12.62 -4.69 9.32
N PHE A 782 -13.70 -4.01 9.72
CA PHE A 782 -14.36 -3.00 8.88
C PHE A 782 -13.44 -1.83 8.53
N MET A 783 -12.76 -1.23 9.52
CA MET A 783 -11.82 -0.14 9.27
C MET A 783 -10.68 -0.56 8.34
N ARG A 784 -10.12 -1.75 8.54
CA ARG A 784 -9.07 -2.28 7.65
C ARG A 784 -9.56 -2.42 6.21
N ALA A 785 -10.72 -3.02 6.00
CA ALA A 785 -11.29 -3.16 4.67
C ALA A 785 -11.53 -1.79 4.03
N LEU A 786 -12.05 -0.82 4.80
CA LEU A 786 -12.25 0.54 4.31
C LEU A 786 -10.93 1.21 3.91
N TYR A 787 -9.84 1.04 4.66
CA TYR A 787 -8.52 1.53 4.24
C TYR A 787 -8.00 0.85 2.97
N GLU A 788 -8.36 -0.42 2.72
CA GLU A 788 -7.99 -1.13 1.49
C GLU A 788 -8.74 -0.61 0.24
N ASP A 789 -9.82 0.17 0.44
CA ASP A 789 -10.59 0.86 -0.60
C ASP A 789 -9.99 2.20 -1.05
N ALA A 790 -8.90 2.67 -0.40
CA ALA A 790 -8.21 3.90 -0.77
C ALA A 790 -7.82 3.89 -2.27
N GLY A 791 -8.20 4.94 -2.99
CA GLY A 791 -8.02 5.08 -4.44
C GLY A 791 -8.88 4.16 -5.32
N LYS A 792 -9.74 3.31 -4.74
CA LYS A 792 -10.62 2.38 -5.47
C LYS A 792 -12.10 2.74 -5.38
N HIS A 793 -12.53 3.31 -4.25
CA HIS A 793 -13.93 3.63 -4.02
C HIS A 793 -14.21 5.14 -4.21
N PRO A 794 -15.18 5.55 -5.05
CA PRO A 794 -15.41 6.96 -5.40
C PRO A 794 -15.89 7.83 -4.22
N GLN A 795 -16.39 7.21 -3.15
CA GLN A 795 -16.85 7.91 -1.93
C GLN A 795 -15.92 7.67 -0.74
N TYR A 796 -14.69 7.17 -0.96
CA TYR A 796 -13.74 6.79 0.09
C TYR A 796 -13.59 7.88 1.16
N ALA A 797 -13.28 9.11 0.76
CA ALA A 797 -13.08 10.24 1.68
C ALA A 797 -14.26 10.44 2.66
N THR A 798 -15.48 10.40 2.12
CA THR A 798 -16.71 10.60 2.91
C THR A 798 -16.96 9.41 3.84
N LEU A 799 -16.78 8.18 3.34
CA LEU A 799 -16.97 6.95 4.13
C LEU A 799 -15.93 6.86 5.25
N LEU A 800 -14.67 7.17 4.96
CA LEU A 800 -13.58 7.18 5.95
C LEU A 800 -13.84 8.20 7.04
N ALA A 801 -14.24 9.43 6.69
CA ALA A 801 -14.57 10.47 7.64
C ALA A 801 -15.74 10.06 8.56
N GLN A 802 -16.79 9.47 8.00
CA GLN A 802 -17.94 8.95 8.76
C GLN A 802 -17.54 7.79 9.69
N ALA A 803 -16.71 6.85 9.21
CA ALA A 803 -16.22 5.74 10.01
C ALA A 803 -15.32 6.23 11.16
N LYS A 804 -14.34 7.09 10.88
CA LYS A 804 -13.49 7.72 11.92
C LYS A 804 -14.33 8.47 12.97
N SER A 805 -15.36 9.22 12.55
CA SER A 805 -16.29 9.89 13.46
C SER A 805 -17.08 8.88 14.33
N THR A 806 -17.56 7.81 13.72
CA THR A 806 -18.28 6.72 14.39
C THR A 806 -17.39 6.03 15.44
N LEU A 807 -16.10 5.81 15.15
CA LEU A 807 -15.14 5.29 16.12
C LEU A 807 -14.97 6.22 17.33
N LEU A 808 -14.88 7.54 17.13
CA LEU A 808 -14.79 8.50 18.24
C LEU A 808 -16.05 8.49 19.12
N GLN A 809 -17.24 8.31 18.53
CA GLN A 809 -18.48 8.15 19.28
C GLN A 809 -18.48 6.94 20.22
N LEU A 810 -17.70 5.90 19.90
CA LEU A 810 -17.46 4.77 20.81
C LEU A 810 -16.36 5.08 21.84
N MET A 811 -15.23 5.62 21.37
CA MET A 811 -14.02 5.79 22.18
C MET A 811 -14.17 6.86 23.26
N GLU A 812 -14.67 8.04 22.92
CA GLU A 812 -14.73 9.20 23.82
C GLU A 812 -15.55 8.93 25.11
N PRO A 813 -16.82 8.47 25.04
CA PRO A 813 -17.60 8.18 26.25
C PRO A 813 -17.00 7.02 27.04
N THR A 814 -16.49 5.98 26.37
CA THR A 814 -15.87 4.84 27.05
C THR A 814 -14.61 5.24 27.81
N VAL A 815 -13.75 6.08 27.22
CA VAL A 815 -12.56 6.61 27.88
C VAL A 815 -12.95 7.51 29.05
N ALA A 816 -13.98 8.34 28.91
CA ALA A 816 -14.47 9.17 30.00
C ALA A 816 -14.92 8.33 31.21
N ASP A 817 -15.61 7.21 30.95
CA ASP A 817 -16.00 6.24 31.97
C ASP A 817 -14.79 5.52 32.59
N ILE A 818 -13.84 5.07 31.78
CA ILE A 818 -12.59 4.45 32.27
C ILE A 818 -11.85 5.42 33.19
N LYS A 819 -11.76 6.71 32.85
CA LYS A 819 -11.09 7.73 33.66
C LYS A 819 -11.75 7.96 35.02
N GLN A 820 -13.01 7.54 35.20
CA GLN A 820 -13.71 7.58 36.49
C GLN A 820 -13.62 6.26 37.27
N ALA A 821 -13.17 5.18 36.63
CA ALA A 821 -13.05 3.87 37.26
C ALA A 821 -11.86 3.77 38.23
N ALA A 822 -11.83 2.69 39.00
CA ALA A 822 -10.70 2.34 39.86
C ALA A 822 -9.34 2.42 39.13
N GLU A 823 -8.31 2.83 39.86
CA GLU A 823 -6.94 3.03 39.37
C GLU A 823 -6.40 1.83 38.57
N GLN A 824 -6.65 0.61 39.05
CA GLN A 824 -6.22 -0.61 38.37
C GLN A 824 -6.88 -0.80 36.99
N THR A 825 -8.14 -0.39 36.83
CA THR A 825 -8.81 -0.40 35.53
C THR A 825 -8.17 0.62 34.60
N ARG A 826 -7.88 1.84 35.08
CA ARG A 826 -7.24 2.89 34.29
C ARG A 826 -5.85 2.48 33.78
N ILE A 827 -5.01 1.96 34.68
CA ILE A 827 -3.67 1.43 34.37
C ILE A 827 -3.75 0.36 33.27
N LYS A 828 -4.74 -0.53 33.34
CA LYS A 828 -4.91 -1.62 32.37
C LYS A 828 -5.50 -1.16 31.03
N ARG A 829 -6.45 -0.23 31.04
CA ARG A 829 -7.27 0.10 29.86
C ARG A 829 -6.78 1.29 29.07
N LEU A 830 -6.29 2.35 29.70
CA LEU A 830 -5.89 3.56 28.97
C LEU A 830 -4.78 3.31 27.93
N PRO A 831 -3.73 2.50 28.20
CA PRO A 831 -2.74 2.17 27.18
C PRO A 831 -3.30 1.41 25.97
N LEU A 832 -4.28 0.52 26.21
CA LEU A 832 -4.94 -0.24 25.14
C LEU A 832 -5.78 0.68 24.25
N PHE A 833 -6.58 1.57 24.86
CA PHE A 833 -7.40 2.54 24.12
C PHE A 833 -6.54 3.58 23.39
N ALA A 834 -5.40 3.98 23.95
CA ALA A 834 -4.43 4.82 23.26
C ALA A 834 -3.89 4.12 22.00
N ALA A 835 -3.64 2.81 22.05
CA ALA A 835 -3.22 2.04 20.88
C ALA A 835 -4.32 1.99 19.79
N TYR A 836 -5.61 1.80 20.16
CA TYR A 836 -6.71 1.89 19.19
C TYR A 836 -6.77 3.25 18.51
N LEU A 837 -6.69 4.33 19.29
CA LEU A 837 -6.69 5.69 18.76
C LEU A 837 -5.50 5.92 17.83
N ALA A 838 -4.28 5.55 18.25
CA ALA A 838 -3.07 5.72 17.45
C ALA A 838 -3.11 4.93 16.13
N ASN A 839 -3.58 3.67 16.15
CA ASN A 839 -3.68 2.84 14.94
C ASN A 839 -4.68 3.37 13.91
N HIS A 840 -5.62 4.23 14.34
CA HIS A 840 -6.59 4.91 13.48
C HIS A 840 -6.28 6.41 13.32
N GLN A 841 -5.02 6.81 13.54
CA GLN A 841 -4.47 8.16 13.31
C GLN A 841 -4.99 9.25 14.26
N PHE A 842 -5.59 8.89 15.39
CA PHE A 842 -5.96 9.82 16.48
C PHE A 842 -4.80 10.01 17.46
N TYR A 843 -3.63 10.42 16.95
CA TYR A 843 -2.38 10.45 17.72
C TYR A 843 -2.43 11.39 18.93
N GLN A 844 -3.07 12.57 18.77
CA GLN A 844 -3.19 13.55 19.85
C GLN A 844 -4.11 13.03 20.97
N GLN A 845 -5.24 12.43 20.61
CA GLN A 845 -6.15 11.80 21.57
C GLN A 845 -5.47 10.64 22.30
N ALA A 846 -4.68 9.83 21.59
CA ALA A 846 -3.90 8.74 22.19
C ALA A 846 -2.88 9.26 23.22
N LEU A 847 -2.09 10.28 22.87
CA LEU A 847 -1.11 10.89 23.78
C LEU A 847 -1.77 11.53 25.00
N ALA A 848 -2.93 12.18 24.82
CA ALA A 848 -3.69 12.78 25.91
C ALA A 848 -4.16 11.75 26.98
N LEU A 849 -4.23 10.45 26.65
CA LEU A 849 -4.51 9.42 27.65
C LEU A 849 -3.32 9.17 28.59
N GLY A 850 -2.09 9.45 28.14
CA GLY A 850 -0.87 9.37 28.94
C GLY A 850 -0.78 10.40 30.07
N GLU A 851 -1.61 11.44 30.03
CA GLU A 851 -1.65 12.47 31.07
C GLU A 851 -2.47 12.08 32.31
N ASP A 852 -3.13 10.92 32.29
CA ASP A 852 -3.89 10.44 33.45
C ASP A 852 -2.96 10.17 34.66
N SER A 853 -3.41 10.61 35.84
CA SER A 853 -2.63 10.57 37.07
C SER A 853 -2.45 9.16 37.65
N ALA A 854 -3.24 8.17 37.22
CA ALA A 854 -3.06 6.77 37.59
C ALA A 854 -1.88 6.11 36.89
N LEU A 855 -1.41 6.67 35.77
CA LEU A 855 -0.39 6.04 34.95
C LEU A 855 1.01 6.33 35.49
N GLY A 856 1.77 5.26 35.72
CA GLY A 856 3.18 5.34 36.07
C GLY A 856 4.05 5.65 34.85
N ALA A 857 5.35 5.80 35.07
CA ALA A 857 6.31 6.08 34.00
C ALA A 857 6.29 5.00 32.90
N GLY A 858 6.07 3.73 33.27
CA GLY A 858 6.00 2.61 32.33
C GLY A 858 4.80 2.69 31.39
N GLU A 859 3.60 2.93 31.92
CA GLU A 859 2.39 3.06 31.10
C GLU A 859 2.44 4.28 30.19
N LYS A 860 2.96 5.41 30.68
CA LYS A 860 3.16 6.63 29.87
C LYS A 860 4.15 6.38 28.73
N ALA A 861 5.28 5.76 29.03
CA ALA A 861 6.27 5.38 28.02
C ALA A 861 5.66 4.41 26.98
N ALA A 862 4.82 3.47 27.41
CA ALA A 862 4.13 2.55 26.49
C ALA A 862 3.19 3.27 25.52
N ILE A 863 2.43 4.27 25.99
CA ILE A 863 1.56 5.10 25.15
C ILE A 863 2.38 5.89 24.14
N ILE A 864 3.40 6.64 24.59
CA ILE A 864 4.26 7.43 23.71
C ILE A 864 4.94 6.54 22.66
N THR A 865 5.45 5.39 23.09
CA THR A 865 6.11 4.42 22.21
C THR A 865 5.15 3.83 21.19
N GLY A 866 3.95 3.44 21.62
CA GLY A 866 2.91 2.94 20.73
C GLY A 866 2.52 3.96 19.68
N THR A 867 2.27 5.21 20.08
CA THR A 867 1.93 6.31 19.17
C THR A 867 3.08 6.62 18.20
N ALA A 868 4.32 6.69 18.68
CA ALA A 868 5.48 6.94 17.82
C ALA A 868 5.70 5.80 16.81
N ILE A 869 5.44 4.55 17.20
CA ILE A 869 5.48 3.40 16.27
C ILE A 869 4.35 3.48 15.24
N ALA A 870 3.12 3.81 15.65
CA ALA A 870 2.00 3.97 14.74
C ALA A 870 2.28 5.07 13.69
N LEU A 871 2.79 6.23 14.13
CA LEU A 871 3.28 7.29 13.24
C LEU A 871 4.41 6.78 12.32
N SER A 872 5.36 6.02 12.84
CA SER A 872 6.49 5.51 12.03
C SER A 872 6.06 4.52 10.94
N LEU A 873 4.90 3.89 11.10
CA LEU A 873 4.35 2.85 10.22
C LEU A 873 3.03 3.26 9.58
N GLN A 874 2.70 4.56 9.59
CA GLN A 874 1.55 5.08 8.88
C GLN A 874 1.69 4.73 7.40
N ASP A 875 0.57 4.27 6.83
CA ASP A 875 0.46 3.92 5.43
C ASP A 875 -1.03 4.02 5.07
N ASP A 876 -1.37 5.00 4.25
CA ASP A 876 -2.73 5.34 3.86
C ASP A 876 -3.25 4.47 2.70
N PHE A 877 -2.36 3.70 2.04
CA PHE A 877 -2.66 2.86 0.87
C PHE A 877 -2.35 1.38 1.14
N LYS A 878 -3.06 0.77 2.09
CA LYS A 878 -2.83 -0.62 2.55
C LYS A 878 -2.82 -1.69 1.46
N SER A 879 -3.45 -1.41 0.32
CA SER A 879 -3.58 -2.35 -0.78
C SER A 879 -2.53 -2.21 -1.89
N SER A 880 -1.68 -1.18 -1.84
CA SER A 880 -0.66 -0.91 -2.86
C SER A 880 0.65 -0.43 -2.23
N PRO A 881 1.81 -1.03 -2.54
CA PRO A 881 3.09 -0.53 -2.06
C PRO A 881 3.56 0.75 -2.79
N LEU A 882 2.84 1.17 -3.82
CA LEU A 882 3.26 2.28 -4.70
C LEU A 882 3.02 3.66 -4.09
N ALA A 883 2.29 3.76 -2.99
CA ALA A 883 2.07 5.00 -2.26
C ALA A 883 1.85 4.69 -0.78
N SER A 884 1.95 5.71 0.08
CA SER A 884 1.76 5.54 1.52
C SER A 884 1.21 6.77 2.24
N VAL A 885 1.10 7.92 1.56
CA VAL A 885 0.74 9.20 2.17
C VAL A 885 -0.48 9.79 1.47
N ASP A 886 -1.49 10.09 2.28
CA ASP A 886 -2.70 10.84 1.94
C ASP A 886 -2.95 11.86 3.07
N THR A 887 -2.59 13.12 2.85
CA THR A 887 -2.62 14.14 3.92
C THR A 887 -3.99 14.68 4.25
N ASP A 888 -4.90 14.74 3.27
CA ASP A 888 -6.25 15.28 3.44
C ASP A 888 -7.32 14.17 3.60
N GLY A 889 -6.93 12.92 3.32
CA GLY A 889 -7.76 11.73 3.48
C GLY A 889 -8.75 11.52 2.33
N ASP A 890 -8.49 12.10 1.16
CA ASP A 890 -9.39 12.02 0.01
C ASP A 890 -9.30 10.69 -0.77
N GLY A 891 -8.30 9.87 -0.46
CA GLY A 891 -8.00 8.60 -1.10
C GLY A 891 -7.08 8.71 -2.32
N LYS A 892 -6.47 9.86 -2.56
CA LYS A 892 -5.45 10.06 -3.59
C LYS A 892 -4.06 10.20 -2.96
N PRO A 893 -3.04 9.54 -3.52
CA PRO A 893 -1.70 9.67 -2.99
C PRO A 893 -1.12 11.04 -3.30
N ASN A 894 -0.53 11.71 -2.30
CA ASN A 894 0.27 12.92 -2.49
C ASN A 894 1.48 12.68 -3.42
N PHE A 895 2.01 11.45 -3.46
CA PHE A 895 3.09 11.05 -4.34
C PHE A 895 3.19 9.54 -4.42
N PHE A 896 3.69 9.03 -5.55
CA PHE A 896 4.07 7.63 -5.67
C PHE A 896 5.49 7.38 -5.16
N ALA A 897 5.78 6.14 -4.78
CA ALA A 897 7.11 5.70 -4.40
C ALA A 897 8.09 5.93 -5.56
N ALA A 898 9.32 6.33 -5.24
CA ALA A 898 10.33 6.67 -6.26
C ALA A 898 10.69 5.50 -7.20
N TYR A 899 10.44 4.26 -6.77
CA TYR A 899 10.66 3.05 -7.57
C TYR A 899 9.45 2.63 -8.42
N ALA A 900 8.29 3.28 -8.26
CA ALA A 900 7.08 2.96 -9.01
C ALA A 900 7.25 3.36 -10.49
N SER A 901 7.09 2.40 -11.40
CA SER A 901 7.10 2.69 -12.83
C SER A 901 5.75 3.25 -13.29
N ALA A 902 5.73 3.90 -14.47
CA ALA A 902 4.49 4.37 -15.06
C ALA A 902 3.49 3.23 -15.32
N GLU A 903 3.99 2.04 -15.67
CA GLU A 903 3.18 0.83 -15.86
C GLU A 903 2.60 0.32 -14.54
N ASP A 904 3.38 0.34 -13.45
CA ASP A 904 2.89 -0.04 -12.12
C ASP A 904 1.79 0.91 -11.63
N ILE A 905 1.98 2.22 -11.82
CA ILE A 905 1.01 3.25 -11.45
C ILE A 905 -0.29 3.05 -12.24
N GLU A 906 -0.21 2.89 -13.56
CA GLU A 906 -1.37 2.64 -14.42
C GLU A 906 -2.11 1.35 -14.01
N ALA A 907 -1.37 0.26 -13.77
CA ALA A 907 -1.94 -1.02 -13.34
C ALA A 907 -2.60 -0.95 -11.95
N SER A 908 -2.15 -0.04 -11.09
CA SER A 908 -2.71 0.13 -9.74
C SER A 908 -4.08 0.83 -9.73
N GLY A 909 -4.37 1.65 -10.75
CA GLY A 909 -5.57 2.49 -10.81
C GLY A 909 -5.58 3.69 -9.87
N LEU A 910 -4.50 3.92 -9.10
CA LEU A 910 -4.35 5.09 -8.24
C LEU A 910 -4.12 6.35 -9.08
N VAL A 911 -4.67 7.49 -8.62
CA VAL A 911 -4.54 8.79 -9.28
C VAL A 911 -3.83 9.74 -8.33
N LEU A 912 -2.72 10.31 -8.80
CA LEU A 912 -1.94 11.31 -8.05
C LEU A 912 -2.86 12.45 -7.58
N ASP A 913 -2.70 12.88 -6.34
CA ASP A 913 -3.32 14.11 -5.88
C ASP A 913 -2.56 15.31 -6.46
N GLU A 914 -3.23 16.32 -6.98
CA GLU A 914 -2.58 17.53 -7.51
C GLU A 914 -2.76 18.76 -6.60
N ASP A 915 -3.55 18.62 -5.53
CA ASP A 915 -3.90 19.68 -4.57
C ASP A 915 -3.97 19.04 -3.17
N SER A 916 -2.79 18.80 -2.60
CA SER A 916 -2.56 17.94 -1.42
C SER A 916 -3.19 18.46 -0.12
N ASP A 917 -3.53 19.73 -0.04
CA ASP A 917 -4.21 20.34 1.11
C ASP A 917 -5.62 20.88 0.78
N ASN A 918 -6.06 20.67 -0.48
CA ASN A 918 -7.39 20.94 -0.99
C ASN A 918 -7.78 22.42 -0.86
N ASP A 919 -6.84 23.32 -1.10
CA ASP A 919 -7.02 24.77 -1.04
C ASP A 919 -7.44 25.38 -2.40
N GLY A 920 -7.39 24.58 -3.47
CA GLY A 920 -7.72 24.96 -4.85
C GLY A 920 -6.53 25.42 -5.69
N VAL A 921 -5.31 25.33 -5.17
CA VAL A 921 -4.05 25.62 -5.86
C VAL A 921 -3.31 24.32 -6.14
N ASP A 922 -2.86 24.15 -7.38
CA ASP A 922 -2.07 22.99 -7.78
C ASP A 922 -0.70 23.01 -7.06
N ASP A 923 -0.30 21.90 -6.45
CA ASP A 923 0.95 21.71 -5.72
C ASP A 923 2.16 22.26 -6.47
N SER A 924 2.21 22.14 -7.80
CA SER A 924 3.33 22.62 -8.63
C SER A 924 3.48 24.14 -8.66
N ARG A 925 2.42 24.87 -8.30
CA ARG A 925 2.32 26.33 -8.27
C ARG A 925 2.09 26.86 -6.86
N ASP A 926 1.98 25.97 -5.89
CA ASP A 926 1.74 26.26 -4.50
C ASP A 926 3.07 26.48 -3.76
N ALA A 927 3.16 27.55 -2.95
CA ALA A 927 4.29 27.82 -2.07
C ALA A 927 4.28 26.98 -0.77
N TYR A 928 3.10 26.53 -0.34
CA TYR A 928 2.79 25.73 0.84
C TYR A 928 1.80 24.59 0.52
N PRO A 929 2.12 23.65 -0.39
CA PRO A 929 1.25 22.57 -0.89
C PRO A 929 0.78 21.54 0.17
N LEU A 930 1.00 21.78 1.46
CA LEU A 930 0.62 20.87 2.54
C LEU A 930 -0.06 21.62 3.70
N ASP A 931 -0.24 22.94 3.58
CA ASP A 931 -0.65 23.80 4.70
C ASP A 931 -1.54 24.95 4.21
N SER A 932 -2.83 24.62 4.06
CA SER A 932 -3.88 25.53 3.61
C SER A 932 -4.06 26.79 4.47
N ASN A 933 -3.43 26.84 5.65
CA ASN A 933 -3.47 28.01 6.55
C ASN A 933 -2.40 29.07 6.24
N LYS A 934 -1.46 28.81 5.33
CA LYS A 934 -0.34 29.72 5.02
C LYS A 934 -0.52 30.58 3.77
N HIS A 935 -1.67 30.46 3.11
CA HIS A 935 -2.04 31.15 1.88
C HIS A 935 -2.67 32.53 2.07
#